data_AF-A0A8T5NIL5-F1
#
_entry.id   AF-A0A8T5NIL5-F1
#
_cell.length_a   1.000
_cell.length_b   1.000
_cell.length_c   1.000
_cell.angle_alpha   90.00
_cell.angle_beta   90.00
_cell.angle_gamma   90.00
#
_symmetry.space_group_name_H-M   'P 1'
#
loop_
_entity.id
_entity.type
_entity.pdbx_description
1 polymer ?
#
loop_
_entity_poly.entity_id
_entity_poly.type
_entity_poly.pdbx_seq_one_letter_code
_entity_poly.pdbx_strand_id
1 'polypeptide(L)'
;MRIGIFLCACRGVISNVIDVSELGRKFNDMEDIVFTKTYDAMCAGEERDDIIAEAKKNNLDGVVLAGCSPKKFESMSNISTFLKDIEGAGINPSKLGYANLKEQIALPYRSEVKNANSIADLEIEVALRKIKSTCNVTFQEKIPDRSVIVIGSGPAGSSAALKLANQGFKVTVVEKKAAIGGPQLRHSKAFPKHDFSQCILTPLFVEVALHPNINVMTQAEVIDVSGRVGNYNVMIKQTPRYIDQKSCTACGACIKACPVSMENEYDHGLTTRKVIYMPFGEAFPRNYLIDPKKIDYCRNECKKPCINACPNGAIDLTEVSKDIEIETGGVIVAMGASLYKPTEFGYENTPDVLTLAEYGRILAPDGIYGGKILRPSDKKPPETIGFVGCVGSKDPEKHAYCSRYCCMALATAVQETHEKLPDSKIYVFYRDFYPVGKNGEQYIQSIIQMDKVETIRAIPVRRETSEGMILDAMVDGESLAVPLDMLVLATAIVPNDQTENMRTTLDIDIDEDGFFRELNPMTANVNTTDEGMFICGSCSGPKTISESINEGAAAAASVAMVLWQDSLKHEIFVSMVDEDLCGGCGTCVKTCMFHASSMNKEKNVSQIDIMRCKGCGNCVTACPSGARDLLLYPNNYFKEAIETFSTYDPAGPKILALLCSGSSYECADQAGLSGLKYPANVVSIRVPCAGRVNVQHVLYAFEKGFDGVLIGDCHHGNCHFIVGNTDMERRISLFREVLRSRRIDDDRLRIESMSPNDGKKYANVVQKFVDDLIKMEA
;
A
#
# COMPACT_ATOMS: atom_id res chain seq x y z
N MET A 1 -29.65 28.52 -8.72
CA MET A 1 -29.49 27.08 -8.40
C MET A 1 -30.16 26.84 -7.06
N ARG A 2 -30.92 25.78 -6.85
CA ARG A 2 -31.64 25.50 -5.60
C ARG A 2 -30.73 24.72 -4.65
N ILE A 3 -30.18 25.37 -3.62
CA ILE A 3 -29.17 24.76 -2.75
C ILE A 3 -29.72 24.58 -1.34
N GLY A 4 -29.51 23.41 -0.76
CA GLY A 4 -29.70 23.16 0.67
C GLY A 4 -28.36 23.12 1.39
N ILE A 5 -28.27 23.79 2.54
CA ILE A 5 -27.08 23.71 3.40
C ILE A 5 -27.45 22.95 4.67
N PHE A 6 -26.77 21.84 4.90
CA PHE A 6 -26.94 21.06 6.11
C PHE A 6 -25.74 21.30 7.02
N LEU A 7 -26.00 21.64 8.29
CA LEU A 7 -24.99 22.01 9.30
C LEU A 7 -24.91 20.96 10.42
N CYS A 8 -23.72 20.47 10.76
CA CYS A 8 -23.54 19.42 11.75
C CYS A 8 -23.05 20.01 13.08
N ALA A 9 -23.74 19.71 14.19
CA ALA A 9 -23.27 20.05 15.53
C ALA A 9 -22.19 19.06 16.03
N CYS A 10 -22.16 17.86 15.45
CA CYS A 10 -21.28 16.74 15.81
C CYS A 10 -21.32 16.45 17.33
N ARG A 11 -22.52 16.35 17.90
CA ARG A 11 -22.76 16.10 19.34
C ARG A 11 -21.99 17.06 20.25
N GLY A 12 -21.97 18.34 19.88
CA GLY A 12 -21.25 19.38 20.62
C GLY A 12 -19.80 19.59 20.18
N VAL A 13 -19.18 18.71 19.39
CA VAL A 13 -17.76 18.90 19.00
C VAL A 13 -17.58 20.15 18.13
N ILE A 14 -18.50 20.38 17.19
CA ILE A 14 -18.49 21.57 16.32
C ILE A 14 -19.23 22.71 17.04
N SER A 15 -20.45 22.46 17.53
CA SER A 15 -21.32 23.51 18.05
C SER A 15 -20.86 24.15 19.37
N ASN A 16 -19.91 23.54 20.10
CA ASN A 16 -19.30 24.17 21.28
C ASN A 16 -18.25 25.23 20.92
N VAL A 17 -17.80 25.29 19.67
CA VAL A 17 -16.76 26.22 19.19
C VAL A 17 -17.31 27.15 18.11
N ILE A 18 -18.15 26.62 17.23
CA ILE A 18 -18.73 27.34 16.09
C ILE A 18 -20.23 27.52 16.33
N ASP A 19 -20.74 28.74 16.18
CA ASP A 19 -22.18 29.03 16.26
C ASP A 19 -22.88 28.60 14.97
N VAL A 20 -23.22 27.31 14.91
CA VAL A 20 -23.96 26.73 13.79
C VAL A 20 -25.34 27.36 13.60
N SER A 21 -25.92 27.98 14.62
CA SER A 21 -27.23 28.66 14.51
C SER A 21 -27.10 30.02 13.83
N GLU A 22 -26.02 30.75 14.13
CA GLU A 22 -25.67 31.99 13.42
C GLU A 22 -25.33 31.70 11.95
N LEU A 23 -24.50 30.68 11.68
CA LEU A 23 -24.21 30.26 10.30
C LEU A 23 -25.50 29.93 9.53
N GLY A 24 -26.39 29.14 10.12
CA GLY A 24 -27.67 28.79 9.51
C GLY A 24 -28.51 30.02 9.14
N ARG A 25 -28.65 30.98 10.05
CA ARG A 25 -29.36 32.24 9.79
C ARG A 25 -28.73 33.03 8.64
N LYS A 26 -27.40 33.21 8.68
CA LYS A 26 -26.67 34.01 7.70
C LYS A 26 -26.85 33.50 6.27
N PHE A 27 -26.72 32.18 6.06
CA PHE A 27 -26.82 31.61 4.72
C PHE A 27 -28.27 31.46 4.24
N ASN A 28 -29.25 31.39 5.14
CA ASN A 28 -30.66 31.26 4.76
C ASN A 28 -31.20 32.51 4.04
N ASP A 29 -30.54 33.66 4.18
CA ASP A 29 -30.93 34.93 3.55
C ASP A 29 -30.39 35.08 2.11
N MET A 30 -29.58 34.12 1.62
CA MET A 30 -29.01 34.17 0.27
C MET A 30 -30.00 33.63 -0.78
N GLU A 31 -30.08 34.31 -1.93
CA GLU A 31 -31.08 34.03 -3.00
C GLU A 31 -31.06 32.58 -3.53
N ASP A 32 -29.88 31.96 -3.64
CA ASP A 32 -29.72 30.58 -4.13
C ASP A 32 -29.96 29.50 -3.05
N ILE A 33 -30.16 29.89 -1.78
CA ILE A 33 -30.31 28.96 -0.66
C ILE A 33 -31.79 28.77 -0.35
N VAL A 34 -32.27 27.53 -0.49
CA VAL A 34 -33.68 27.19 -0.23
C VAL A 34 -33.95 27.11 1.27
N PHE A 35 -33.05 26.45 2.00
CA PHE A 35 -33.09 26.37 3.45
C PHE A 35 -31.72 25.99 4.02
N THR A 36 -31.53 26.29 5.30
CA THR A 36 -30.48 25.68 6.14
C THR A 36 -31.11 24.78 7.21
N LYS A 37 -30.47 23.65 7.52
CA LYS A 37 -30.94 22.74 8.57
C LYS A 37 -29.78 22.18 9.38
N THR A 38 -29.91 22.25 10.70
CA THR A 38 -28.88 21.77 11.63
C THR A 38 -29.25 20.39 12.17
N TYR A 39 -28.26 19.52 12.23
CA TYR A 39 -28.35 18.15 12.73
C TYR A 39 -27.37 17.93 13.86
N ASP A 40 -27.70 17.03 14.80
CA ASP A 40 -26.80 16.74 15.90
C ASP A 40 -25.62 15.86 15.44
N ALA A 41 -25.87 14.88 14.58
CA ALA A 41 -24.87 13.95 14.10
C ALA A 41 -25.19 13.44 12.68
N MET A 42 -24.88 14.23 11.64
CA MET A 42 -25.14 13.87 10.23
C MET A 42 -24.61 12.51 9.76
N CYS A 43 -23.71 11.88 10.50
CA CYS A 43 -23.25 10.53 10.20
C CYS A 43 -24.19 9.44 10.75
N ALA A 44 -25.25 9.77 11.48
CA ALA A 44 -26.30 8.85 11.88
C ALA A 44 -27.15 8.45 10.66
N GLY A 45 -27.75 7.25 10.67
CA GLY A 45 -28.58 6.77 9.56
C GLY A 45 -29.82 7.63 9.34
N GLU A 46 -30.61 7.86 10.40
CA GLU A 46 -31.87 8.61 10.33
C GLU A 46 -31.69 10.05 9.82
N GLU A 47 -30.69 10.78 10.31
CA GLU A 47 -30.44 12.15 9.86
C GLU A 47 -29.94 12.20 8.40
N ARG A 48 -29.28 11.16 7.90
CA ARG A 48 -28.90 11.07 6.47
C ARG A 48 -30.10 10.82 5.59
N ASP A 49 -30.98 9.91 5.98
CA ASP A 49 -32.22 9.65 5.25
C ASP A 49 -33.07 10.93 5.16
N ASP A 50 -33.07 11.74 6.23
CA ASP A 50 -33.73 13.05 6.25
C ASP A 50 -33.07 14.07 5.30
N ILE A 51 -31.74 14.10 5.19
CA ILE A 51 -31.03 14.93 4.18
C ILE A 51 -31.52 14.58 2.77
N ILE A 52 -31.62 13.29 2.44
CA ILE A 52 -32.14 12.81 1.14
C ILE A 52 -33.60 13.21 0.95
N ALA A 53 -34.42 13.06 2.01
CA ALA A 53 -35.84 13.39 1.97
C ALA A 53 -36.06 14.89 1.74
N GLU A 54 -35.32 15.76 2.44
CA GLU A 54 -35.40 17.21 2.25
C GLU A 54 -34.86 17.63 0.88
N ALA A 55 -33.81 16.98 0.38
CA ALA A 55 -33.30 17.21 -0.97
C ALA A 55 -34.38 16.94 -2.05
N LYS A 56 -35.08 15.80 -1.94
CA LYS A 56 -36.20 15.43 -2.82
C LYS A 56 -37.37 16.39 -2.68
N LYS A 57 -37.83 16.59 -1.44
CA LYS A 57 -39.01 17.42 -1.11
C LYS A 57 -38.88 18.85 -1.62
N ASN A 58 -37.67 19.40 -1.55
CA ASN A 58 -37.41 20.78 -1.96
C ASN A 58 -36.86 20.91 -3.38
N ASN A 59 -36.75 19.82 -4.15
CA ASN A 59 -36.19 19.79 -5.51
C ASN A 59 -34.85 20.55 -5.58
N LEU A 60 -33.87 20.12 -4.77
CA LEU A 60 -32.56 20.77 -4.73
C LEU A 60 -31.73 20.39 -5.97
N ASP A 61 -31.00 21.37 -6.51
CA ASP A 61 -30.02 21.18 -7.57
C ASP A 61 -28.62 20.85 -7.02
N GLY A 62 -28.37 21.14 -5.73
CA GLY A 62 -27.11 20.88 -5.05
C GLY A 62 -27.21 20.99 -3.54
N VAL A 63 -26.19 20.46 -2.87
CA VAL A 63 -26.17 20.31 -1.42
C VAL A 63 -24.81 20.70 -0.88
N VAL A 64 -24.78 21.45 0.23
CA VAL A 64 -23.57 21.66 1.03
C VAL A 64 -23.68 20.90 2.35
N LEU A 65 -22.72 20.03 2.61
CA LEU A 65 -22.54 19.33 3.87
C LEU A 65 -21.45 20.04 4.68
N ALA A 66 -21.84 20.76 5.73
CA ALA A 66 -20.91 21.45 6.61
C ALA A 66 -20.76 20.67 7.93
N GLY A 67 -19.59 20.04 8.12
CA GLY A 67 -19.39 19.11 9.22
C GLY A 67 -17.96 18.59 9.34
N CYS A 68 -17.80 17.26 9.33
CA CYS A 68 -16.47 16.65 9.33
C CYS A 68 -15.80 16.79 7.96
N SER A 69 -14.50 16.52 7.92
CA SER A 69 -13.70 16.47 6.70
C SER A 69 -14.37 15.64 5.59
N PRO A 70 -14.31 16.10 4.33
CA PRO A 70 -14.78 15.30 3.20
C PRO A 70 -14.11 13.93 3.13
N LYS A 71 -12.85 13.80 3.60
CA LYS A 71 -12.15 12.51 3.64
C LYS A 71 -12.80 11.51 4.59
N LYS A 72 -13.35 11.99 5.69
CA LYS A 72 -14.11 11.15 6.61
C LYS A 72 -15.40 10.66 5.96
N PHE A 73 -16.09 11.54 5.24
CA PHE A 73 -17.29 11.17 4.47
C PHE A 73 -16.98 10.17 3.36
N GLU A 74 -15.92 10.42 2.57
CA GLU A 74 -15.42 9.54 1.52
C GLU A 74 -15.00 8.16 2.06
N SER A 75 -14.48 8.07 3.29
CA SER A 75 -14.07 6.79 3.90
C SER A 75 -15.21 5.98 4.55
N MET A 76 -16.46 6.47 4.53
CA MET A 76 -17.57 5.76 5.17
C MET A 76 -18.00 4.54 4.35
N SER A 77 -18.27 3.42 5.02
CA SER A 77 -18.67 2.16 4.38
C SER A 77 -19.96 2.25 3.54
N ASN A 78 -20.79 3.27 3.72
CA ASN A 78 -22.02 3.50 2.98
C ASN A 78 -22.02 4.80 2.16
N ILE A 79 -20.84 5.38 1.88
CA ILE A 79 -20.74 6.57 1.02
C ILE A 79 -21.34 6.32 -0.37
N SER A 80 -21.11 5.14 -0.94
CA SER A 80 -21.65 4.75 -2.25
C SER A 80 -23.18 4.72 -2.25
N THR A 81 -23.79 4.25 -1.16
CA THR A 81 -25.25 4.30 -0.96
C THR A 81 -25.72 5.76 -0.87
N PHE A 82 -25.07 6.58 -0.05
CA PHE A 82 -25.42 7.99 0.10
C PHE A 82 -25.34 8.76 -1.23
N LEU A 83 -24.28 8.57 -2.02
CA LEU A 83 -24.14 9.20 -3.33
C LEU A 83 -25.23 8.72 -4.31
N LYS A 84 -25.58 7.43 -4.30
CA LYS A 84 -26.71 6.88 -5.07
C LYS A 84 -28.05 7.50 -4.64
N ASP A 85 -28.25 7.72 -3.35
CA ASP A 85 -29.50 8.30 -2.83
C ASP A 85 -29.60 9.80 -3.15
N ILE A 86 -28.49 10.53 -3.12
CA ILE A 86 -28.38 11.92 -3.57
C ILE A 86 -28.67 12.02 -5.07
N GLU A 87 -28.08 11.13 -5.88
CA GLU A 87 -28.37 11.05 -7.32
C GLU A 87 -29.84 10.70 -7.57
N GLY A 88 -30.39 9.75 -6.80
CA GLY A 88 -31.81 9.40 -6.80
C GLY A 88 -32.73 10.51 -6.30
N ALA A 89 -32.17 11.54 -5.65
CA ALA A 89 -32.85 12.79 -5.32
C ALA A 89 -32.80 13.83 -6.45
N GLY A 90 -32.18 13.51 -7.59
CA GLY A 90 -32.02 14.39 -8.73
C GLY A 90 -30.80 15.30 -8.68
N ILE A 91 -29.93 15.15 -7.67
CA ILE A 91 -28.74 15.98 -7.49
C ILE A 91 -27.55 15.29 -8.15
N ASN A 92 -26.87 15.99 -9.06
CA ASN A 92 -25.62 15.48 -9.61
C ASN A 92 -24.54 15.44 -8.52
N PRO A 93 -23.77 14.34 -8.35
CA PRO A 93 -22.74 14.26 -7.30
C PRO A 93 -21.65 15.34 -7.37
N SER A 94 -21.42 15.95 -8.53
CA SER A 94 -20.54 17.12 -8.64
C SER A 94 -21.08 18.40 -7.97
N LYS A 95 -22.37 18.40 -7.62
CA LYS A 95 -23.08 19.46 -6.90
C LYS A 95 -23.16 19.20 -5.39
N LEU A 96 -22.32 18.29 -4.90
CA LEU A 96 -22.09 18.08 -3.48
C LEU A 96 -20.86 18.90 -3.02
N GLY A 97 -21.12 19.92 -2.19
CA GLY A 97 -20.11 20.75 -1.56
C GLY A 97 -19.83 20.24 -0.14
N TYR A 98 -18.57 20.27 0.26
CA TYR A 98 -18.16 19.93 1.62
C TYR A 98 -17.49 21.13 2.26
N ALA A 99 -17.88 21.44 3.50
CA ALA A 99 -17.23 22.43 4.34
C ALA A 99 -16.70 21.73 5.60
N ASN A 100 -15.38 21.70 5.76
CA ASN A 100 -14.72 21.02 6.88
C ASN A 100 -14.71 21.93 8.12
N LEU A 101 -15.74 21.80 8.94
CA LEU A 101 -15.91 22.62 10.14
C LEU A 101 -15.24 22.03 11.39
N LYS A 102 -14.81 20.77 11.33
CA LYS A 102 -14.34 20.05 12.52
C LYS A 102 -12.83 19.89 12.57
N GLU A 103 -12.27 19.07 11.68
CA GLU A 103 -10.87 18.66 11.78
C GLU A 103 -9.90 19.83 11.55
N GLN A 104 -10.23 20.76 10.64
CA GLN A 104 -9.35 21.91 10.32
C GLN A 104 -9.82 23.24 10.93
N ILE A 105 -10.93 23.25 11.69
CA ILE A 105 -11.48 24.47 12.30
C ILE A 105 -11.81 24.27 13.79
N ALA A 106 -12.91 23.56 14.12
CA ALA A 106 -13.35 23.46 15.53
C ALA A 106 -12.34 22.78 16.47
N LEU A 107 -11.62 21.75 16.01
CA LEU A 107 -10.64 21.04 16.82
C LEU A 107 -9.37 21.85 17.11
N PRO A 108 -8.66 22.44 16.12
CA PRO A 108 -7.46 23.22 16.39
C PRO A 108 -7.75 24.57 17.07
N TYR A 109 -8.91 25.19 16.80
CA TYR A 109 -9.21 26.56 17.21
C TYR A 109 -10.21 26.66 18.38
N ARG A 110 -10.27 25.65 19.26
CA ARG A 110 -11.16 25.64 20.45
C ARG A 110 -11.02 26.88 21.34
N SER A 111 -9.83 27.49 21.36
CA SER A 111 -9.53 28.71 22.14
C SER A 111 -9.65 30.02 21.33
N GLU A 112 -9.90 29.94 20.02
CA GLU A 112 -9.94 31.08 19.10
C GLU A 112 -11.31 31.15 18.40
N VAL A 113 -12.38 31.15 19.20
CA VAL A 113 -13.78 31.05 18.77
C VAL A 113 -14.14 32.08 17.68
N LYS A 114 -13.64 33.32 17.77
CA LYS A 114 -13.89 34.34 16.74
C LYS A 114 -13.33 33.92 15.38
N ASN A 115 -12.07 33.48 15.35
CA ASN A 115 -11.41 32.99 14.15
C ASN A 115 -12.11 31.73 13.61
N ALA A 116 -12.46 30.79 14.50
CA ALA A 116 -13.17 29.57 14.12
C ALA A 116 -14.49 29.87 13.41
N ASN A 117 -15.30 30.81 13.93
CA ASN A 117 -16.55 31.22 13.29
C ASN A 117 -16.32 31.92 11.94
N SER A 118 -15.36 32.84 11.86
CA SER A 118 -15.00 33.51 10.61
C SER A 118 -14.54 32.53 9.53
N ILE A 119 -13.68 31.57 9.86
CA ILE A 119 -13.19 30.59 8.89
C ILE A 119 -14.32 29.62 8.50
N ALA A 120 -15.16 29.18 9.45
CA ALA A 120 -16.28 28.28 9.17
C ALA A 120 -17.30 28.88 8.18
N ASP A 121 -17.58 30.18 8.31
CA ASP A 121 -18.41 30.94 7.38
C ASP A 121 -17.81 30.94 5.96
N LEU A 122 -16.53 31.29 5.84
CA LEU A 122 -15.83 31.31 4.55
C LEU A 122 -15.73 29.91 3.93
N GLU A 123 -15.53 28.88 4.73
CA GLU A 123 -15.47 27.48 4.28
C GLU A 123 -16.79 27.03 3.63
N ILE A 124 -17.94 27.43 4.21
CA ILE A 124 -19.26 27.18 3.61
C ILE A 124 -19.41 27.95 2.29
N GLU A 125 -18.97 29.21 2.25
CA GLU A 125 -19.00 29.99 1.01
C GLU A 125 -18.13 29.35 -0.08
N VAL A 126 -16.93 28.89 0.25
CA VAL A 126 -16.05 28.18 -0.70
C VAL A 126 -16.70 26.90 -1.21
N ALA A 127 -17.40 26.15 -0.35
CA ALA A 127 -18.17 24.97 -0.78
C ALA A 127 -19.29 25.35 -1.76
N LEU A 128 -19.99 26.46 -1.53
CA LEU A 128 -21.00 27.00 -2.45
C LEU A 128 -20.39 27.44 -3.79
N ARG A 129 -19.23 28.10 -3.78
CA ARG A 129 -18.50 28.48 -5.00
C ARG A 129 -18.11 27.24 -5.81
N LYS A 130 -17.63 26.20 -5.12
CA LYS A 130 -17.27 24.92 -5.77
C LYS A 130 -18.43 24.34 -6.56
N ILE A 131 -19.59 24.15 -5.94
CA ILE A 131 -20.74 23.52 -6.62
C ILE A 131 -21.31 24.38 -7.75
N LYS A 132 -21.22 25.71 -7.65
CA LYS A 132 -21.62 26.64 -8.72
C LYS A 132 -20.64 26.64 -9.89
N SER A 133 -19.34 26.55 -9.61
CA SER A 133 -18.25 26.56 -10.61
C SER A 133 -18.03 25.21 -11.32
N THR A 134 -18.58 24.12 -10.80
CA THR A 134 -18.32 22.76 -11.29
C THR A 134 -19.35 22.32 -12.33
N CYS A 135 -18.95 21.64 -13.41
CA CYS A 135 -19.91 21.06 -14.36
C CYS A 135 -20.57 19.78 -13.82
N ASN A 136 -21.72 19.38 -14.36
CA ASN A 136 -22.33 18.09 -14.02
C ASN A 136 -21.41 16.95 -14.47
N VAL A 137 -21.08 16.05 -13.55
CA VAL A 137 -20.34 14.83 -13.89
C VAL A 137 -21.32 13.86 -14.53
N THR A 138 -20.90 13.20 -15.62
CA THR A 138 -21.60 12.02 -16.13
C THR A 138 -20.95 10.78 -15.54
N PHE A 139 -21.75 9.74 -15.32
CA PHE A 139 -21.25 8.43 -14.89
C PHE A 139 -21.11 7.55 -16.12
N GLN A 140 -20.06 6.74 -16.16
CA GLN A 140 -20.09 5.56 -16.98
C GLN A 140 -20.51 4.38 -16.11
N GLU A 141 -21.66 3.81 -16.44
CA GLU A 141 -22.01 2.48 -15.97
C GLU A 141 -21.31 1.45 -16.86
N LYS A 142 -20.52 0.59 -16.22
CA LYS A 142 -19.89 -0.54 -16.90
C LYS A 142 -20.20 -1.82 -16.14
N ILE A 143 -20.51 -2.88 -16.87
CA ILE A 143 -20.56 -4.22 -16.29
C ILE A 143 -19.12 -4.60 -15.94
N PRO A 144 -18.82 -4.90 -14.66
CA PRO A 144 -17.47 -5.27 -14.26
C PRO A 144 -17.03 -6.56 -14.97
N ASP A 145 -15.77 -6.61 -15.41
CA ASP A 145 -15.15 -7.88 -15.79
C ASP A 145 -15.14 -8.80 -14.56
N ARG A 146 -15.52 -10.07 -14.76
CA ARG A 146 -15.56 -11.11 -13.71
C ARG A 146 -14.31 -11.99 -13.75
N SER A 147 -13.18 -11.37 -14.06
CA SER A 147 -11.85 -11.96 -13.92
C SER A 147 -11.05 -11.25 -12.82
N VAL A 148 -10.12 -11.97 -12.18
CA VAL A 148 -9.28 -11.47 -11.09
C VAL A 148 -7.83 -11.88 -11.33
N ILE A 149 -6.91 -10.94 -11.13
CA ILE A 149 -5.48 -11.25 -11.07
C ILE A 149 -5.04 -11.37 -9.62
N VAL A 150 -4.33 -12.45 -9.29
CA VAL A 150 -3.71 -12.66 -7.96
C VAL A 150 -2.20 -12.59 -8.13
N ILE A 151 -1.56 -11.59 -7.50
CA ILE A 151 -0.12 -11.35 -7.55
C ILE A 151 0.55 -12.08 -6.38
N GLY A 152 1.23 -13.19 -6.67
CA GLY A 152 1.87 -14.05 -5.69
C GLY A 152 1.06 -15.32 -5.40
N SER A 153 1.73 -16.47 -5.43
CA SER A 153 1.11 -17.79 -5.25
C SER A 153 1.39 -18.42 -3.88
N GLY A 154 1.65 -17.57 -2.88
CA GLY A 154 1.73 -17.92 -1.46
C GLY A 154 0.50 -18.69 -0.95
N PRO A 155 0.47 -19.15 0.31
CA PRO A 155 -0.75 -19.71 0.91
C PRO A 155 -1.93 -18.73 0.84
N ALA A 156 -1.68 -17.44 1.04
CA ALA A 156 -2.70 -16.39 0.93
C ALA A 156 -3.26 -16.27 -0.49
N GLY A 157 -2.39 -16.05 -1.48
CA GLY A 157 -2.79 -15.90 -2.89
C GLY A 157 -3.44 -17.16 -3.45
N SER A 158 -2.91 -18.34 -3.12
CA SER A 158 -3.51 -19.62 -3.51
C SER A 158 -4.89 -19.84 -2.88
N SER A 159 -5.07 -19.47 -1.60
CA SER A 159 -6.39 -19.48 -0.95
C SER A 159 -7.36 -18.56 -1.69
N ALA A 160 -6.96 -17.32 -1.96
CA ALA A 160 -7.77 -16.34 -2.66
C ALA A 160 -8.19 -16.83 -4.05
N ALA A 161 -7.21 -17.29 -4.85
CA ALA A 161 -7.44 -17.78 -6.20
C ALA A 161 -8.41 -18.96 -6.22
N LEU A 162 -8.21 -19.96 -5.35
CA LEU A 162 -9.07 -21.12 -5.26
C LEU A 162 -10.51 -20.73 -4.87
N LYS A 163 -10.68 -19.81 -3.92
CA LYS A 163 -12.02 -19.43 -3.43
C LYS A 163 -12.79 -18.61 -4.47
N LEU A 164 -12.12 -17.74 -5.22
CA LEU A 164 -12.71 -17.03 -6.35
C LEU A 164 -13.07 -17.99 -7.50
N ALA A 165 -12.15 -18.90 -7.84
CA ALA A 165 -12.36 -19.82 -8.95
C ALA A 165 -13.52 -20.80 -8.71
N ASN A 166 -13.69 -21.25 -7.46
CA ASN A 166 -14.83 -22.05 -7.02
C ASN A 166 -16.16 -21.29 -7.06
N GLN A 167 -16.13 -19.95 -7.01
CA GLN A 167 -17.30 -19.08 -7.19
C GLN A 167 -17.57 -18.75 -8.66
N GLY A 168 -16.78 -19.29 -9.60
CA GLY A 168 -16.97 -19.13 -11.03
C GLY A 168 -16.17 -18.00 -11.68
N PHE A 169 -15.34 -17.27 -10.91
CA PHE A 169 -14.45 -16.25 -11.48
C PHE A 169 -13.34 -16.88 -12.31
N LYS A 170 -12.92 -16.20 -13.38
CA LYS A 170 -11.66 -16.52 -14.06
C LYS A 170 -10.52 -15.87 -13.30
N VAL A 171 -9.53 -16.66 -12.89
CA VAL A 171 -8.43 -16.16 -12.07
C VAL A 171 -7.12 -16.37 -12.80
N THR A 172 -6.29 -15.34 -12.86
CA THR A 172 -4.90 -15.46 -13.30
C THR A 172 -3.99 -15.25 -12.10
N VAL A 173 -3.18 -16.27 -11.76
CA VAL A 173 -2.17 -16.19 -10.70
C VAL A 173 -0.83 -15.84 -11.33
N VAL A 174 -0.25 -14.71 -10.92
CA VAL A 174 1.06 -14.24 -11.38
C VAL A 174 2.09 -14.55 -10.31
N GLU A 175 3.02 -15.44 -10.61
CA GLU A 175 4.09 -15.88 -9.70
C GLU A 175 5.46 -15.53 -10.28
N LYS A 176 6.22 -14.72 -9.54
CA LYS A 176 7.56 -14.28 -9.93
C LYS A 176 8.53 -15.45 -10.04
N LYS A 177 8.46 -16.41 -9.12
CA LYS A 177 9.35 -17.56 -9.09
C LYS A 177 8.95 -18.61 -10.14
N ALA A 178 9.84 -19.57 -10.32
CA ALA A 178 9.65 -20.66 -11.26
C ALA A 178 8.69 -21.75 -10.77
N ALA A 179 8.11 -21.62 -9.58
CA ALA A 179 7.12 -22.54 -9.07
C ALA A 179 6.20 -21.85 -8.06
N ILE A 180 4.96 -22.31 -7.98
CA ILE A 180 4.02 -21.84 -6.97
C ILE A 180 4.37 -22.35 -5.59
N GLY A 181 3.82 -21.70 -4.57
CA GLY A 181 3.89 -22.17 -3.20
C GLY A 181 4.27 -21.07 -2.24
N GLY A 182 5.56 -20.72 -2.19
CA GLY A 182 6.12 -19.74 -1.25
C GLY A 182 7.18 -20.34 -0.31
N PRO A 183 7.81 -19.50 0.53
CA PRO A 183 8.92 -19.91 1.39
C PRO A 183 8.52 -20.98 2.42
N GLN A 184 7.25 -21.04 2.81
CA GLN A 184 6.79 -21.96 3.85
C GLN A 184 6.88 -23.44 3.46
N LEU A 185 6.96 -23.77 2.16
CA LEU A 185 7.20 -25.15 1.69
C LEU A 185 8.58 -25.68 2.06
N ARG A 186 9.50 -24.78 2.45
CA ARG A 186 10.87 -25.11 2.84
C ARG A 186 10.95 -25.66 4.27
N HIS A 187 9.95 -25.42 5.11
CA HIS A 187 9.94 -25.89 6.49
C HIS A 187 9.56 -27.37 6.57
N SER A 188 10.21 -28.10 7.48
CA SER A 188 9.90 -29.51 7.78
C SER A 188 8.45 -29.68 8.27
N LYS A 189 8.15 -29.26 9.50
CA LYS A 189 6.79 -29.30 10.07
C LYS A 189 6.22 -27.90 10.32
N ALA A 190 4.89 -27.82 10.43
CA ALA A 190 4.14 -26.60 10.67
C ALA A 190 3.38 -26.66 12.01
N PHE A 191 3.43 -25.57 12.77
CA PHE A 191 2.62 -25.37 13.96
C PHE A 191 1.14 -25.08 13.59
N PRO A 192 0.18 -25.32 14.50
CA PRO A 192 0.33 -25.89 15.85
C PRO A 192 0.19 -27.41 15.91
N LYS A 193 -0.06 -28.08 14.78
CA LYS A 193 -0.30 -29.53 14.75
C LYS A 193 0.95 -30.39 14.68
N HIS A 194 2.10 -29.78 14.35
CA HIS A 194 3.36 -30.50 14.17
C HIS A 194 3.31 -31.51 13.01
N ASP A 195 2.49 -31.22 11.99
CA ASP A 195 2.40 -31.99 10.75
C ASP A 195 3.43 -31.49 9.74
N PHE A 196 3.86 -32.33 8.79
CA PHE A 196 4.73 -31.91 7.70
C PHE A 196 4.09 -30.79 6.88
N SER A 197 4.82 -29.69 6.67
CA SER A 197 4.30 -28.47 6.01
C SER A 197 3.79 -28.77 4.60
N GLN A 198 4.51 -29.62 3.87
CA GLN A 198 4.12 -30.05 2.53
C GLN A 198 2.80 -30.85 2.54
N CYS A 199 2.52 -31.67 3.56
CA CYS A 199 1.26 -32.43 3.65
C CYS A 199 0.04 -31.51 3.80
N ILE A 200 0.20 -30.35 4.45
CA ILE A 200 -0.88 -29.39 4.65
C ILE A 200 -1.07 -28.50 3.42
N LEU A 201 0.03 -28.04 2.82
CA LEU A 201 -0.03 -26.97 1.82
C LEU A 201 0.00 -27.46 0.36
N THR A 202 0.65 -28.58 0.09
CA THR A 202 0.70 -29.13 -1.29
C THR A 202 -0.69 -29.42 -1.86
N PRO A 203 -1.68 -29.96 -1.10
CA PRO A 203 -3.04 -30.13 -1.61
C PRO A 203 -3.65 -28.82 -2.12
N LEU A 204 -3.50 -27.71 -1.39
CA LEU A 204 -3.97 -26.39 -1.82
C LEU A 204 -3.33 -25.96 -3.15
N PHE A 205 -2.01 -26.14 -3.29
CA PHE A 205 -1.30 -25.76 -4.52
C PHE A 205 -1.67 -26.65 -5.71
N VAL A 206 -1.89 -27.94 -5.49
CA VAL A 206 -2.36 -28.87 -6.53
C VAL A 206 -3.77 -28.50 -7.00
N GLU A 207 -4.67 -28.16 -6.07
CA GLU A 207 -6.00 -27.67 -6.43
C GLU A 207 -5.92 -26.42 -7.29
N VAL A 208 -5.11 -25.42 -6.90
CA VAL A 208 -4.89 -24.20 -7.70
C VAL A 208 -4.32 -24.51 -9.08
N ALA A 209 -3.33 -25.40 -9.15
CA ALA A 209 -2.63 -25.79 -10.37
C ALA A 209 -3.54 -26.49 -11.41
N LEU A 210 -4.51 -27.28 -10.94
CA LEU A 210 -5.38 -28.10 -11.79
C LEU A 210 -6.77 -27.50 -12.00
N HIS A 211 -7.09 -26.40 -11.33
CA HIS A 211 -8.43 -25.81 -11.40
C HIS A 211 -8.70 -25.21 -12.80
N PRO A 212 -9.82 -25.56 -13.47
CA PRO A 212 -10.10 -25.16 -14.85
C PRO A 212 -10.35 -23.64 -15.04
N ASN A 213 -10.66 -22.92 -13.96
CA ASN A 213 -10.81 -21.47 -13.96
C ASN A 213 -9.56 -20.71 -13.51
N ILE A 214 -8.46 -21.39 -13.18
CA ILE A 214 -7.23 -20.74 -12.75
C ILE A 214 -6.17 -20.92 -13.83
N ASN A 215 -5.61 -19.80 -14.30
CA ASN A 215 -4.44 -19.76 -15.14
C ASN A 215 -3.22 -19.36 -14.29
N VAL A 216 -2.22 -20.23 -14.19
CA VAL A 216 -1.00 -19.97 -13.40
C VAL A 216 0.13 -19.53 -14.32
N MET A 217 0.58 -18.29 -14.16
CA MET A 217 1.71 -17.70 -14.86
C MET A 217 2.91 -17.59 -13.92
N THR A 218 3.80 -18.57 -14.00
CA THR A 218 5.10 -18.53 -13.30
C THR A 218 6.17 -17.82 -14.12
N GLN A 219 7.27 -17.41 -13.46
CA GLN A 219 8.28 -16.52 -14.04
C GLN A 219 7.65 -15.27 -14.64
N ALA A 220 6.61 -14.75 -13.98
CA ALA A 220 5.83 -13.64 -14.45
C ALA A 220 5.76 -12.58 -13.36
N GLU A 221 5.89 -11.32 -13.75
CA GLU A 221 5.90 -10.18 -12.83
C GLU A 221 5.03 -9.07 -13.41
N VAL A 222 4.19 -8.47 -12.57
CA VAL A 222 3.41 -7.29 -12.93
C VAL A 222 4.34 -6.09 -13.00
N ILE A 223 4.31 -5.37 -14.12
CA ILE A 223 5.18 -4.20 -14.36
C ILE A 223 4.41 -2.88 -14.51
N ASP A 224 3.10 -2.94 -14.80
CA ASP A 224 2.22 -1.77 -14.84
C ASP A 224 0.76 -2.21 -14.59
N VAL A 225 -0.01 -1.37 -13.90
CA VAL A 225 -1.45 -1.53 -13.75
C VAL A 225 -2.13 -0.20 -14.02
N SER A 226 -3.08 -0.20 -14.95
CA SER A 226 -3.90 0.96 -15.28
C SER A 226 -5.38 0.61 -15.23
N GLY A 227 -6.25 1.62 -15.31
CA GLY A 227 -7.70 1.44 -15.25
C GLY A 227 -8.27 1.65 -13.84
N ARG A 228 -9.43 1.04 -13.59
CA ARG A 228 -10.22 1.18 -12.36
C ARG A 228 -10.94 -0.13 -12.06
N VAL A 229 -11.53 -0.24 -10.88
CA VAL A 229 -12.31 -1.40 -10.45
C VAL A 229 -13.30 -1.88 -11.51
N GLY A 230 -13.33 -3.18 -11.79
CA GLY A 230 -14.12 -3.78 -12.87
C GLY A 230 -13.52 -3.65 -14.27
N ASN A 231 -12.43 -2.89 -14.46
CA ASN A 231 -11.76 -2.70 -15.74
C ASN A 231 -10.30 -2.23 -15.60
N TYR A 232 -9.46 -3.07 -15.02
CA TYR A 232 -8.02 -2.89 -15.02
C TYR A 232 -7.40 -3.46 -16.28
N ASN A 233 -6.28 -2.87 -16.65
CA ASN A 233 -5.37 -3.40 -17.65
C ASN A 233 -4.00 -3.61 -17.00
N VAL A 234 -3.55 -4.86 -16.97
CA VAL A 234 -2.35 -5.29 -16.24
C VAL A 234 -1.30 -5.76 -17.22
N MET A 235 -0.14 -5.11 -17.20
CA MET A 235 1.03 -5.50 -17.99
C MET A 235 1.90 -6.45 -17.17
N ILE A 236 2.16 -7.62 -17.74
CA ILE A 236 2.92 -8.70 -17.11
C ILE A 236 4.13 -9.02 -17.96
N LYS A 237 5.32 -8.92 -17.37
CA LYS A 237 6.55 -9.39 -17.99
C LYS A 237 6.76 -10.86 -17.66
N GLN A 238 6.74 -11.72 -18.67
CA GLN A 238 7.04 -13.14 -18.53
C GLN A 238 8.48 -13.44 -18.96
N THR A 239 9.28 -13.92 -18.02
CA THR A 239 10.66 -14.37 -18.25
C THR A 239 10.65 -15.81 -18.78
N PRO A 240 11.42 -16.11 -19.84
CA PRO A 240 11.43 -17.43 -20.43
C PRO A 240 11.98 -18.50 -19.49
N ARG A 241 11.43 -19.71 -19.59
CA ARG A 241 11.98 -20.90 -18.92
C ARG A 241 13.14 -21.50 -19.69
N TYR A 242 13.23 -21.17 -20.98
CA TYR A 242 14.08 -21.81 -21.96
C TYR A 242 13.77 -23.30 -22.14
N ILE A 243 12.55 -23.69 -21.75
CA ILE A 243 12.06 -25.05 -21.76
C ILE A 243 10.57 -25.02 -22.12
N ASP A 244 10.22 -25.72 -23.20
CA ASP A 244 8.84 -26.00 -23.54
C ASP A 244 8.21 -26.91 -22.50
N GLN A 245 7.25 -26.37 -21.76
CA GLN A 245 6.57 -27.04 -20.67
C GLN A 245 5.77 -28.26 -21.15
N LYS A 246 5.27 -28.25 -22.39
CA LYS A 246 4.46 -29.35 -22.93
C LYS A 246 5.32 -30.57 -23.27
N SER A 247 6.52 -30.36 -23.82
CA SER A 247 7.42 -31.44 -24.22
C SER A 247 8.30 -31.96 -23.07
N CYS A 248 8.50 -31.17 -22.01
CA CYS A 248 9.35 -31.54 -20.88
C CYS A 248 8.69 -32.59 -19.97
N THR A 249 9.30 -33.78 -19.88
CA THR A 249 8.85 -34.89 -19.00
C THR A 249 9.47 -34.90 -17.60
N ALA A 250 10.32 -33.92 -17.28
CA ALA A 250 11.04 -33.84 -16.00
C ALA A 250 11.88 -35.10 -15.67
N CYS A 251 12.54 -35.70 -16.65
CA CYS A 251 13.28 -36.96 -16.51
C CYS A 251 14.69 -36.84 -15.87
N GLY A 252 15.23 -35.62 -15.74
CA GLY A 252 16.52 -35.33 -15.10
C GLY A 252 17.77 -35.54 -15.95
N ALA A 253 17.65 -35.97 -17.21
CA ALA A 253 18.80 -36.18 -18.10
C ALA A 253 19.63 -34.89 -18.30
N CYS A 254 18.95 -33.75 -18.46
CA CYS A 254 19.59 -32.46 -18.68
C CYS A 254 20.37 -31.95 -17.45
N ILE A 255 19.91 -32.24 -16.24
CA ILE A 255 20.62 -31.91 -14.99
C ILE A 255 21.94 -32.67 -14.91
N LYS A 256 21.91 -33.99 -15.17
CA LYS A 256 23.11 -34.84 -15.15
C LYS A 256 24.16 -34.38 -16.17
N ALA A 257 23.71 -33.89 -17.32
CA ALA A 257 24.58 -33.39 -18.38
C ALA A 257 25.15 -31.98 -18.11
N CYS A 258 24.60 -31.22 -17.15
CA CYS A 258 24.98 -29.84 -16.92
C CYS A 258 26.34 -29.73 -16.19
N PRO A 259 27.37 -29.09 -16.81
CA PRO A 259 28.71 -29.03 -16.21
C PRO A 259 28.83 -27.98 -15.11
N VAL A 260 27.94 -26.97 -15.09
CA VAL A 260 28.04 -25.83 -14.18
C VAL A 260 27.06 -25.96 -13.02
N SER A 261 27.56 -25.68 -11.82
CA SER A 261 26.77 -25.57 -10.59
C SER A 261 26.72 -24.12 -10.10
N MET A 262 25.68 -23.80 -9.34
CA MET A 262 25.40 -22.52 -8.71
C MET A 262 24.84 -22.77 -7.30
N GLU A 263 24.79 -21.74 -6.47
CA GLU A 263 24.11 -21.79 -5.17
C GLU A 263 22.63 -22.17 -5.34
N ASN A 264 22.13 -22.96 -4.39
CA ASN A 264 20.74 -23.39 -4.37
C ASN A 264 19.90 -22.48 -3.46
N GLU A 265 19.06 -21.64 -4.05
CA GLU A 265 18.23 -20.68 -3.33
C GLU A 265 17.07 -21.33 -2.57
N TYR A 266 16.71 -22.58 -2.89
CA TYR A 266 15.75 -23.36 -2.11
C TYR A 266 16.34 -23.78 -0.76
N ASP A 267 17.63 -24.11 -0.74
CA ASP A 267 18.39 -24.49 0.46
C ASP A 267 19.18 -23.31 1.05
N HIS A 268 18.79 -22.07 0.76
CA HIS A 268 19.42 -20.85 1.31
C HIS A 268 20.94 -20.76 1.03
N GLY A 269 21.41 -21.33 -0.08
CA GLY A 269 22.83 -21.31 -0.46
C GLY A 269 23.70 -22.36 0.24
N LEU A 270 23.14 -23.17 1.15
CA LEU A 270 23.88 -24.22 1.87
C LEU A 270 24.26 -25.40 0.98
N THR A 271 23.63 -25.54 -0.18
CA THR A 271 23.94 -26.54 -1.20
C THR A 271 24.10 -25.86 -2.56
N THR A 272 24.61 -26.63 -3.52
CA THR A 272 24.68 -26.20 -4.92
C THR A 272 23.68 -26.97 -5.77
N ARG A 273 23.09 -26.30 -6.75
CA ARG A 273 22.28 -26.90 -7.83
C ARG A 273 22.92 -26.67 -9.19
N LYS A 274 22.40 -27.31 -10.24
CA LYS A 274 22.82 -27.04 -11.63
C LYS A 274 22.16 -25.78 -12.19
N VAL A 275 22.71 -25.26 -13.29
CA VAL A 275 22.14 -24.10 -14.01
C VAL A 275 20.77 -24.44 -14.60
N ILE A 276 20.63 -25.63 -15.19
CA ILE A 276 19.32 -26.22 -15.49
C ILE A 276 18.85 -26.99 -14.26
N TYR A 277 17.68 -26.66 -13.74
CA TYR A 277 17.24 -27.15 -12.44
C TYR A 277 15.71 -27.23 -12.36
N MET A 278 15.23 -27.87 -11.30
CA MET A 278 13.84 -27.82 -10.84
C MET A 278 13.85 -27.16 -9.47
N PRO A 279 12.93 -26.22 -9.16
CA PRO A 279 13.00 -25.48 -7.90
C PRO A 279 12.98 -26.35 -6.64
N PHE A 280 12.15 -27.39 -6.62
CA PHE A 280 12.06 -28.43 -5.60
C PHE A 280 11.29 -29.64 -6.16
N GLY A 281 11.30 -30.80 -5.48
CA GLY A 281 10.80 -32.07 -6.04
C GLY A 281 9.33 -32.05 -6.49
N GLU A 282 8.50 -31.36 -5.71
CA GLU A 282 7.04 -31.24 -5.87
C GLU A 282 6.66 -29.93 -6.57
N ALA A 283 7.61 -29.23 -7.20
CA ALA A 283 7.38 -27.95 -7.83
C ALA A 283 6.30 -28.04 -8.92
N PHE A 284 5.35 -27.10 -8.88
CA PHE A 284 4.40 -26.85 -9.96
C PHE A 284 4.67 -25.49 -10.62
N PRO A 285 4.74 -25.40 -11.96
CA PRO A 285 4.64 -26.51 -12.91
C PRO A 285 5.86 -27.43 -12.84
N ARG A 286 5.64 -28.73 -13.03
CA ARG A 286 6.66 -29.78 -12.88
C ARG A 286 7.55 -29.86 -14.13
N ASN A 287 8.27 -28.79 -14.41
CA ASN A 287 9.23 -28.69 -15.50
C ASN A 287 10.58 -28.19 -14.97
N TYR A 288 11.64 -28.49 -15.71
CA TYR A 288 12.91 -27.82 -15.48
C TYR A 288 12.86 -26.38 -15.99
N LEU A 289 13.87 -25.60 -15.64
CA LEU A 289 14.18 -24.31 -16.27
C LEU A 289 15.69 -24.08 -16.27
N ILE A 290 16.14 -23.17 -17.13
CA ILE A 290 17.52 -22.65 -17.10
C ILE A 290 17.53 -21.33 -16.36
N ASP A 291 18.46 -21.18 -15.41
CA ASP A 291 18.64 -19.93 -14.68
C ASP A 291 18.99 -18.78 -15.65
N PRO A 292 18.16 -17.71 -15.72
CA PRO A 292 18.41 -16.58 -16.59
C PRO A 292 19.78 -15.91 -16.38
N LYS A 293 20.35 -15.97 -15.17
CA LYS A 293 21.67 -15.38 -14.86
C LYS A 293 22.82 -16.04 -15.62
N LYS A 294 22.62 -17.24 -16.18
CA LYS A 294 23.64 -17.98 -16.96
C LYS A 294 23.21 -18.25 -18.40
N ILE A 295 22.18 -17.58 -18.91
CA ILE A 295 21.68 -17.84 -20.26
C ILE A 295 22.74 -17.57 -21.34
N ASP A 296 23.52 -16.50 -21.22
CA ASP A 296 24.55 -16.16 -22.21
C ASP A 296 25.68 -17.20 -22.25
N TYR A 297 26.10 -17.68 -21.07
CA TYR A 297 27.03 -18.81 -20.96
C TYR A 297 26.46 -20.08 -21.62
N CYS A 298 25.17 -20.37 -21.40
CA CYS A 298 24.50 -21.51 -22.01
C CYS A 298 24.40 -21.40 -23.54
N ARG A 299 24.20 -20.19 -24.07
CA ARG A 299 24.12 -19.93 -25.51
C ARG A 299 25.47 -20.07 -26.21
N ASN A 300 26.53 -19.59 -25.58
CA ASN A 300 27.80 -19.31 -26.26
C ASN A 300 28.95 -20.25 -25.87
N GLU A 301 29.00 -20.74 -24.63
CA GLU A 301 30.23 -21.34 -24.07
C GLU A 301 30.09 -22.82 -23.71
N CYS A 302 28.95 -23.24 -23.15
CA CYS A 302 28.85 -24.53 -22.47
C CYS A 302 28.77 -25.77 -23.39
N LYS A 303 28.81 -25.60 -24.71
CA LYS A 303 28.60 -26.64 -25.75
C LYS A 303 27.23 -27.35 -25.68
N LYS A 304 26.28 -26.81 -24.93
CA LYS A 304 24.86 -27.23 -24.87
C LYS A 304 24.61 -28.73 -24.59
N PRO A 305 25.33 -29.37 -23.64
CA PRO A 305 25.18 -30.81 -23.37
C PRO A 305 23.77 -31.18 -22.89
N CYS A 306 23.07 -30.25 -22.22
CA CYS A 306 21.68 -30.45 -21.80
C CYS A 306 20.71 -30.63 -22.97
N ILE A 307 20.91 -29.94 -24.11
CA ILE A 307 20.09 -30.08 -25.31
C ILE A 307 20.28 -31.48 -25.90
N ASN A 308 21.52 -31.90 -26.08
CA ASN A 308 21.85 -33.23 -26.61
C ASN A 308 21.34 -34.37 -25.72
N ALA A 309 21.29 -34.15 -24.41
CA ALA A 309 20.78 -35.12 -23.45
C ALA A 309 19.24 -35.13 -23.32
N CYS A 310 18.53 -34.15 -23.91
CA CYS A 310 17.08 -34.06 -23.79
C CYS A 310 16.39 -34.97 -24.83
N PRO A 311 15.72 -36.06 -24.43
CA PRO A 311 15.14 -37.01 -25.37
C PRO A 311 13.96 -36.42 -26.16
N ASN A 312 13.30 -35.39 -25.62
CA ASN A 312 12.10 -34.78 -26.21
C ASN A 312 12.37 -33.44 -26.90
N GLY A 313 13.63 -32.99 -26.96
CA GLY A 313 13.97 -31.70 -27.57
C GLY A 313 13.31 -30.48 -26.91
N ALA A 314 12.98 -30.57 -25.62
CA ALA A 314 12.18 -29.54 -24.93
C ALA A 314 12.95 -28.26 -24.58
N ILE A 315 14.27 -28.20 -24.77
CA ILE A 315 15.11 -27.06 -24.35
C ILE A 315 15.26 -26.09 -25.53
N ASP A 316 14.80 -24.86 -25.34
CA ASP A 316 14.90 -23.78 -26.32
C ASP A 316 15.58 -22.54 -25.71
N LEU A 317 16.85 -22.34 -26.05
CA LEU A 317 17.63 -21.20 -25.57
C LEU A 317 17.32 -19.89 -26.31
N THR A 318 16.50 -19.93 -27.37
CA THR A 318 16.16 -18.76 -28.19
C THR A 318 14.96 -17.99 -27.65
N GLU A 319 14.24 -18.55 -26.67
CA GLU A 319 13.14 -17.85 -26.01
C GLU A 319 13.59 -16.50 -25.43
N VAL A 320 12.72 -15.51 -25.57
CA VAL A 320 12.90 -14.14 -25.06
C VAL A 320 11.75 -13.77 -24.14
N SER A 321 11.98 -12.78 -23.27
CA SER A 321 10.91 -12.21 -22.44
C SER A 321 9.77 -11.67 -23.29
N LYS A 322 8.55 -11.81 -22.77
CA LYS A 322 7.33 -11.32 -23.42
C LYS A 322 6.59 -10.42 -22.45
N ASP A 323 6.08 -9.31 -22.96
CA ASP A 323 5.14 -8.47 -22.23
C ASP A 323 3.73 -8.90 -22.66
N ILE A 324 2.90 -9.21 -21.67
CA ILE A 324 1.55 -9.74 -21.84
C ILE A 324 0.59 -8.78 -21.17
N GLU A 325 -0.37 -8.29 -21.93
CA GLU A 325 -1.44 -7.41 -21.47
C GLU A 325 -2.67 -8.24 -21.13
N ILE A 326 -3.18 -8.10 -19.91
CA ILE A 326 -4.38 -8.82 -19.43
C ILE A 326 -5.36 -7.81 -18.84
N GLU A 327 -6.59 -7.80 -19.35
CA GLU A 327 -7.71 -7.08 -18.75
C GLU A 327 -8.29 -7.89 -17.58
N THR A 328 -8.62 -7.22 -16.47
CA THR A 328 -9.19 -7.86 -15.29
C THR A 328 -10.15 -6.95 -14.53
N GLY A 329 -11.11 -7.53 -13.82
CA GLY A 329 -12.03 -6.78 -12.97
C GLY A 329 -11.43 -6.37 -11.63
N GLY A 330 -10.66 -7.26 -11.03
CA GLY A 330 -10.05 -7.03 -9.71
C GLY A 330 -8.61 -7.52 -9.64
N VAL A 331 -7.89 -7.03 -8.62
CA VAL A 331 -6.51 -7.42 -8.32
C VAL A 331 -6.41 -7.78 -6.83
N ILE A 332 -5.77 -8.91 -6.53
CA ILE A 332 -5.39 -9.30 -5.17
C ILE A 332 -3.86 -9.38 -5.10
N VAL A 333 -3.27 -8.65 -4.15
CA VAL A 333 -1.83 -8.62 -3.90
C VAL A 333 -1.51 -9.53 -2.72
N ALA A 334 -0.75 -10.60 -3.00
CA ALA A 334 -0.39 -11.65 -2.06
C ALA A 334 1.11 -11.98 -2.18
N MET A 335 1.95 -10.94 -2.31
CA MET A 335 3.38 -11.05 -2.60
C MET A 335 4.23 -11.61 -1.45
N GLY A 336 3.61 -11.82 -0.28
CA GLY A 336 4.28 -12.25 0.93
C GLY A 336 5.31 -11.23 1.42
N ALA A 337 6.29 -11.71 2.17
CA ALA A 337 7.31 -10.90 2.83
C ALA A 337 8.68 -11.60 2.75
N SER A 338 9.73 -10.85 3.08
CA SER A 338 11.11 -11.34 3.18
C SER A 338 11.44 -11.72 4.63
N LEU A 339 12.57 -12.41 4.83
CA LEU A 339 13.15 -12.66 6.16
C LEU A 339 14.36 -11.76 6.34
N TYR A 340 14.48 -11.17 7.53
CA TYR A 340 15.64 -10.39 7.92
C TYR A 340 16.91 -11.24 7.86
N LYS A 341 17.95 -10.70 7.20
CA LYS A 341 19.29 -11.27 7.18
C LYS A 341 20.10 -10.69 8.36
N PRO A 342 20.44 -11.49 9.39
CA PRO A 342 21.13 -10.98 10.57
C PRO A 342 22.53 -10.45 10.25
N THR A 343 22.91 -9.36 10.90
CA THR A 343 24.31 -8.89 10.93
C THR A 343 24.97 -9.16 12.29
N GLU A 344 24.16 -9.46 13.29
CA GLU A 344 24.52 -9.88 14.65
C GLU A 344 24.86 -11.39 14.74
N PHE A 345 25.31 -11.82 15.92
CA PHE A 345 25.68 -13.21 16.23
C PHE A 345 26.74 -13.81 15.28
N GLY A 346 27.46 -12.99 14.50
CA GLY A 346 28.47 -13.44 13.54
C GLY A 346 27.93 -14.39 12.46
N TYR A 347 26.64 -14.25 12.11
CA TYR A 347 25.95 -15.09 11.13
C TYR A 347 26.72 -15.25 9.80
N GLU A 348 27.24 -14.16 9.22
CA GLU A 348 27.90 -14.23 7.91
C GLU A 348 29.24 -14.99 7.94
N ASN A 349 29.90 -15.09 9.10
CA ASN A 349 31.28 -15.58 9.19
C ASN A 349 31.40 -16.94 9.91
N THR A 350 30.30 -17.48 10.42
CA THR A 350 30.31 -18.73 11.19
C THR A 350 29.32 -19.73 10.60
N PRO A 351 29.79 -20.81 9.93
CA PRO A 351 28.91 -21.76 9.24
C PRO A 351 27.85 -22.43 10.13
N ASP A 352 28.14 -22.59 11.43
CA ASP A 352 27.23 -23.23 12.39
C ASP A 352 26.26 -22.24 13.08
N VAL A 353 26.26 -20.97 12.64
CA VAL A 353 25.22 -20.00 12.97
C VAL A 353 24.25 -19.92 11.80
N LEU A 354 23.02 -20.36 12.03
CA LEU A 354 21.99 -20.50 11.01
C LEU A 354 20.77 -19.66 11.37
N THR A 355 20.07 -19.16 10.37
CA THR A 355 18.69 -18.71 10.53
C THR A 355 17.76 -19.91 10.71
N LEU A 356 16.60 -19.68 11.32
CA LEU A 356 15.57 -20.70 11.49
C LEU A 356 15.08 -21.28 10.15
N ALA A 357 15.13 -20.49 9.07
CA ALA A 357 14.77 -20.95 7.73
C ALA A 357 15.80 -21.93 7.15
N GLU A 358 17.09 -21.63 7.30
CA GLU A 358 18.20 -22.53 6.94
C GLU A 358 18.16 -23.82 7.76
N TYR A 359 17.96 -23.70 9.08
CA TYR A 359 17.82 -24.85 9.96
C TYR A 359 16.60 -25.70 9.58
N GLY A 360 15.50 -25.07 9.13
CA GLY A 360 14.34 -25.77 8.58
C GLY A 360 14.69 -26.69 7.39
N ARG A 361 15.65 -26.31 6.55
CA ARG A 361 16.16 -27.16 5.45
C ARG A 361 17.06 -28.29 5.91
N ILE A 362 17.70 -28.17 7.07
CA ILE A 362 18.40 -29.29 7.72
C ILE A 362 17.39 -30.29 8.28
N LEU A 363 16.33 -29.79 8.92
CA LEU A 363 15.28 -30.61 9.51
C LEU A 363 14.45 -31.38 8.47
N ALA A 364 14.23 -30.79 7.29
CA ALA A 364 13.33 -31.34 6.30
C ALA A 364 13.83 -32.70 5.75
N PRO A 365 12.93 -33.69 5.54
CA PRO A 365 13.30 -34.98 4.94
C PRO A 365 13.85 -34.87 3.51
N ASP A 366 13.32 -33.94 2.72
CA ASP A 366 13.84 -33.55 1.38
C ASP A 366 15.00 -32.54 1.47
N GLY A 367 15.55 -32.38 2.67
CA GLY A 367 16.54 -31.39 3.06
C GLY A 367 17.99 -31.76 2.78
N ILE A 368 18.88 -30.88 3.24
CA ILE A 368 20.32 -30.89 2.95
C ILE A 368 20.99 -32.20 3.36
N TYR A 369 20.58 -32.75 4.51
CA TYR A 369 21.13 -33.99 5.08
C TYR A 369 20.08 -35.10 5.22
N GLY A 370 18.99 -35.03 4.45
CA GLY A 370 17.90 -36.01 4.51
C GLY A 370 17.22 -36.07 5.89
N GLY A 371 17.03 -34.90 6.51
CA GLY A 371 16.44 -34.76 7.85
C GLY A 371 17.36 -35.03 9.03
N LYS A 372 18.64 -35.36 8.81
CA LYS A 372 19.65 -35.51 9.86
C LYS A 372 20.19 -34.15 10.29
N ILE A 373 20.25 -33.89 11.59
CA ILE A 373 20.77 -32.62 12.12
C ILE A 373 22.29 -32.72 12.21
N LEU A 374 22.98 -32.08 11.27
CA LEU A 374 24.45 -32.04 11.19
C LEU A 374 24.94 -30.60 11.07
N ARG A 375 26.05 -30.30 11.72
CA ARG A 375 26.75 -29.02 11.60
C ARG A 375 27.22 -28.74 10.17
N PRO A 376 26.93 -27.56 9.60
CA PRO A 376 27.46 -27.17 8.31
C PRO A 376 28.99 -27.24 8.19
N SER A 377 29.72 -26.89 9.26
CA SER A 377 31.19 -26.83 9.27
C SER A 377 31.87 -28.20 9.11
N ASP A 378 31.45 -29.20 9.88
CA ASP A 378 32.17 -30.49 10.01
C ASP A 378 31.29 -31.73 9.80
N LYS A 379 30.00 -31.53 9.52
CA LYS A 379 29.00 -32.58 9.28
C LYS A 379 28.81 -33.55 10.44
N LYS A 380 29.11 -33.13 11.69
CA LYS A 380 28.80 -33.91 12.89
C LYS A 380 27.50 -33.47 13.54
N PRO A 381 26.80 -34.36 14.27
CA PRO A 381 25.68 -33.95 15.11
C PRO A 381 26.16 -32.99 16.22
N PRO A 382 25.47 -31.87 16.48
CA PRO A 382 25.79 -30.99 17.59
C PRO A 382 25.36 -31.62 18.93
N GLU A 383 26.21 -31.56 19.96
CA GLU A 383 25.87 -31.98 21.33
C GLU A 383 25.11 -30.88 22.06
N THR A 384 25.40 -29.60 21.75
CA THR A 384 24.68 -28.45 22.32
C THR A 384 24.19 -27.47 21.26
N ILE A 385 22.89 -27.13 21.28
CA ILE A 385 22.26 -26.24 20.31
C ILE A 385 21.57 -25.08 21.03
N GLY A 386 21.80 -23.86 20.55
CA GLY A 386 21.10 -22.66 21.02
C GLY A 386 20.09 -22.15 20.00
N PHE A 387 18.92 -21.72 20.45
CA PHE A 387 17.91 -21.01 19.67
C PHE A 387 17.72 -19.61 20.24
N VAL A 388 17.71 -18.58 19.39
CA VAL A 388 17.50 -17.19 19.80
C VAL A 388 16.29 -16.61 19.09
N GLY A 389 15.29 -16.20 19.87
CA GLY A 389 14.10 -15.51 19.39
C GLY A 389 14.33 -14.01 19.17
N CYS A 390 13.38 -13.37 18.46
CA CYS A 390 13.34 -11.92 18.26
C CYS A 390 14.57 -11.32 17.56
N VAL A 391 15.28 -12.07 16.72
CA VAL A 391 16.46 -11.55 16.01
C VAL A 391 16.00 -10.58 14.92
N GLY A 392 16.31 -9.29 15.10
CA GLY A 392 15.83 -8.20 14.24
C GLY A 392 14.36 -7.80 14.44
N SER A 393 13.69 -8.26 15.51
CA SER A 393 12.30 -7.87 15.88
C SER A 393 12.24 -7.37 17.31
N LYS A 394 11.20 -6.57 17.64
CA LYS A 394 11.10 -5.87 18.93
C LYS A 394 12.38 -5.07 19.25
N ASP A 395 12.96 -4.47 18.22
CA ASP A 395 14.19 -3.69 18.26
C ASP A 395 13.92 -2.32 17.61
N PRO A 396 13.76 -1.25 18.40
CA PRO A 396 13.46 0.09 17.88
C PRO A 396 14.50 0.66 16.90
N GLU A 397 15.74 0.16 16.91
CA GLU A 397 16.78 0.59 15.96
C GLU A 397 16.70 -0.16 14.62
N LYS A 398 15.95 -1.28 14.58
CA LYS A 398 15.74 -2.09 13.38
C LYS A 398 14.25 -2.14 13.04
N HIS A 399 13.51 -3.02 13.70
CA HIS A 399 12.07 -3.22 13.51
C HIS A 399 11.38 -3.29 14.87
N ALA A 400 10.58 -2.26 15.19
CA ALA A 400 9.95 -2.12 16.50
C ALA A 400 8.83 -3.16 16.75
N TYR A 401 8.32 -3.79 15.70
CA TYR A 401 7.21 -4.74 15.75
C TYR A 401 7.63 -6.18 16.10
N CYS A 402 6.62 -6.99 16.45
CA CYS A 402 6.77 -8.44 16.62
C CYS A 402 6.49 -9.16 15.30
N SER A 403 7.38 -10.08 14.90
CA SER A 403 7.19 -10.86 13.67
C SER A 403 6.11 -11.95 13.77
N ARG A 404 5.48 -12.12 14.94
CA ARG A 404 4.29 -12.96 15.20
C ARG A 404 4.44 -14.47 15.01
N TYR A 405 5.29 -14.95 14.09
CA TYR A 405 5.49 -16.37 13.78
C TYR A 405 6.63 -17.02 14.58
N CYS A 406 7.65 -16.24 14.95
CA CYS A 406 8.97 -16.76 15.34
C CYS A 406 8.92 -17.64 16.60
N CYS A 407 8.10 -17.31 17.61
CA CYS A 407 7.96 -18.12 18.82
C CYS A 407 7.43 -19.54 18.51
N MET A 408 6.40 -19.63 17.67
CA MET A 408 5.76 -20.90 17.31
C MET A 408 6.63 -21.73 16.37
N ALA A 409 7.30 -21.08 15.41
CA ALA A 409 8.23 -21.74 14.51
C ALA A 409 9.46 -22.28 15.27
N LEU A 410 10.00 -21.51 16.23
CA LEU A 410 11.09 -21.94 17.08
C LEU A 410 10.67 -23.15 17.93
N ALA A 411 9.51 -23.10 18.57
CA ALA A 411 9.02 -24.25 19.35
C ALA A 411 8.89 -25.53 18.50
N THR A 412 8.45 -25.40 17.24
CA THR A 412 8.39 -26.51 16.29
C THR A 412 9.77 -27.09 16.01
N ALA A 413 10.75 -26.23 15.72
CA ALA A 413 12.13 -26.66 15.46
C ALA A 413 12.78 -27.30 16.70
N VAL A 414 12.50 -26.79 17.89
CA VAL A 414 12.98 -27.36 19.17
C VAL A 414 12.42 -28.76 19.40
N GLN A 415 11.12 -28.96 19.23
CA GLN A 415 10.50 -30.29 19.33
C GLN A 415 11.11 -31.27 18.32
N GLU A 416 11.25 -30.89 17.05
CA GLU A 416 11.87 -31.76 16.03
C GLU A 416 13.35 -32.07 16.36
N THR A 417 14.05 -31.10 16.96
CA THR A 417 15.44 -31.28 17.36
C THR A 417 15.55 -32.27 18.49
N HIS A 418 14.69 -32.14 19.51
CA HIS A 418 14.62 -33.08 20.63
C HIS A 418 14.26 -34.50 20.18
N GLU A 419 13.31 -34.65 19.24
CA GLU A 419 12.94 -35.94 18.65
C GLU A 419 14.12 -36.63 17.93
N LYS A 420 14.94 -35.85 17.22
CA LYS A 420 16.01 -36.38 16.35
C LYS A 420 17.36 -36.49 17.04
N LEU A 421 17.58 -35.68 18.08
CA LEU A 421 18.80 -35.65 18.90
C LEU A 421 18.42 -35.72 20.39
N PRO A 422 17.92 -36.88 20.86
CA PRO A 422 17.44 -37.02 22.23
C PRO A 422 18.53 -36.86 23.29
N ASP A 423 19.81 -36.89 22.92
CA ASP A 423 20.94 -36.73 23.84
C ASP A 423 21.54 -35.32 23.88
N SER A 424 21.19 -34.47 22.91
CA SER A 424 21.72 -33.11 22.84
C SER A 424 21.03 -32.18 23.85
N LYS A 425 21.78 -31.20 24.36
CA LYS A 425 21.23 -30.12 25.19
C LYS A 425 20.73 -28.97 24.30
N ILE A 426 19.51 -28.51 24.55
CA ILE A 426 18.88 -27.45 23.77
C ILE A 426 18.63 -26.24 24.67
N TYR A 427 19.11 -25.08 24.26
CA TYR A 427 18.92 -23.82 24.96
C TYR A 427 18.04 -22.89 24.12
N VAL A 428 16.99 -22.32 24.71
CA VAL A 428 16.05 -21.42 24.03
C VAL A 428 16.05 -20.06 24.69
N PHE A 429 16.67 -19.08 24.07
CA PHE A 429 16.69 -17.70 24.52
C PHE A 429 15.51 -16.92 23.95
N TYR A 430 14.72 -16.32 24.84
CA TYR A 430 13.54 -15.55 24.46
C TYR A 430 13.37 -14.32 25.35
N ARG A 431 12.66 -13.30 24.83
CA ARG A 431 12.23 -12.14 25.64
C ARG A 431 10.91 -12.44 26.33
N ASP A 432 9.91 -12.74 25.51
CA ASP A 432 8.58 -13.20 25.89
C ASP A 432 8.11 -14.19 24.83
N PHE A 433 7.33 -15.19 25.24
CA PHE A 433 6.61 -16.02 24.28
C PHE A 433 5.29 -15.35 23.93
N TYR A 434 4.99 -15.29 22.62
CA TYR A 434 3.68 -14.89 22.10
C TYR A 434 3.04 -16.09 21.42
N PRO A 435 2.33 -16.94 22.16
CA PRO A 435 1.62 -18.06 21.58
C PRO A 435 0.49 -17.56 20.67
N VAL A 436 0.45 -18.04 19.43
CA VAL A 436 -0.53 -17.62 18.42
C VAL A 436 -1.47 -18.77 18.05
N GLY A 437 -2.76 -18.45 17.90
CA GLY A 437 -3.79 -19.36 17.44
C GLY A 437 -4.33 -20.29 18.51
N LYS A 438 -5.30 -21.13 18.12
CA LYS A 438 -5.91 -22.12 19.00
C LYS A 438 -4.85 -23.13 19.43
N ASN A 439 -4.72 -23.34 20.73
CA ASN A 439 -3.73 -24.20 21.39
C ASN A 439 -2.27 -23.69 21.34
N GLY A 440 -2.03 -22.42 20.97
CA GLY A 440 -0.68 -21.86 20.93
C GLY A 440 0.02 -21.96 22.29
N GLU A 441 -0.69 -21.65 23.39
CA GLU A 441 -0.14 -21.72 24.75
C GLU A 441 0.32 -23.14 25.10
N GLN A 442 -0.52 -24.15 24.88
CA GLN A 442 -0.17 -25.55 25.13
C GLN A 442 1.05 -25.98 24.30
N TYR A 443 1.16 -25.48 23.08
CA TYR A 443 2.31 -25.76 22.21
C TYR A 443 3.61 -25.16 22.77
N ILE A 444 3.58 -23.94 23.30
CA ILE A 444 4.75 -23.34 23.98
C ILE A 444 5.04 -24.05 25.31
N GLN A 445 4.03 -24.37 26.11
CA GLN A 445 4.21 -25.11 27.37
C GLN A 445 4.88 -26.46 27.16
N SER A 446 4.62 -27.12 26.02
CA SER A 446 5.25 -28.41 25.70
C SER A 446 6.78 -28.33 25.58
N ILE A 447 7.35 -27.22 25.11
CA ILE A 447 8.82 -27.06 25.04
C ILE A 447 9.42 -26.61 26.37
N ILE A 448 8.65 -25.89 27.20
CA ILE A 448 9.10 -25.47 28.54
C ILE A 448 9.23 -26.67 29.48
N GLN A 449 8.34 -27.66 29.32
CA GLN A 449 8.30 -28.87 30.16
C GLN A 449 9.13 -30.03 29.60
N MET A 450 9.78 -29.83 28.45
CA MET A 450 10.55 -30.86 27.76
C MET A 450 11.89 -31.10 28.45
N ASP A 451 12.29 -32.35 28.61
CA ASP A 451 13.59 -32.67 29.17
C ASP A 451 14.72 -32.24 28.22
N LYS A 452 15.89 -31.92 28.78
CA LYS A 452 17.08 -31.43 28.05
C LYS A 452 16.85 -30.14 27.23
N VAL A 453 15.69 -29.50 27.36
CA VAL A 453 15.39 -28.16 26.85
C VAL A 453 15.40 -27.19 28.01
N GLU A 454 16.25 -26.17 27.93
CA GLU A 454 16.32 -25.08 28.91
C GLU A 454 15.85 -23.78 28.26
N THR A 455 14.70 -23.27 28.70
CA THR A 455 14.16 -22.00 28.22
C THR A 455 14.66 -20.86 29.11
N ILE A 456 15.40 -19.92 28.52
CA ILE A 456 16.08 -18.83 29.22
C ILE A 456 15.47 -17.50 28.79
N ARG A 457 14.87 -16.79 29.75
CA ARG A 457 14.29 -15.47 29.49
C ARG A 457 15.36 -14.38 29.54
N ALA A 458 16.15 -14.25 28.48
CA ALA A 458 17.19 -13.23 28.35
C ALA A 458 17.49 -12.89 26.89
N ILE A 459 18.18 -11.76 26.69
CA ILE A 459 18.76 -11.38 25.39
C ILE A 459 20.24 -11.75 25.44
N PRO A 460 20.68 -12.80 24.73
CA PRO A 460 22.07 -13.22 24.76
C PRO A 460 22.93 -12.36 23.84
N VAL A 461 24.23 -12.32 24.14
CA VAL A 461 25.28 -11.81 23.26
C VAL A 461 26.21 -12.98 22.92
N ARG A 462 26.62 -13.07 21.66
CA ARG A 462 27.60 -14.09 21.24
C ARG A 462 29.01 -13.60 21.41
N ARG A 463 29.88 -14.50 21.87
CA ARG A 463 31.32 -14.33 21.91
C ARG A 463 32.01 -15.56 21.31
N GLU A 464 33.02 -15.32 20.48
CA GLU A 464 33.93 -16.38 20.00
C GLU A 464 35.09 -16.53 20.97
N THR A 465 35.49 -17.76 21.27
CA THR A 465 36.61 -18.07 22.16
C THR A 465 37.55 -19.10 21.55
N SER A 466 38.73 -19.31 22.16
CA SER A 466 39.61 -20.43 21.78
C SER A 466 38.98 -21.81 21.98
N GLU A 467 37.93 -21.90 22.81
CA GLU A 467 37.20 -23.12 23.12
C GLU A 467 35.92 -23.27 22.28
N GLY A 468 35.60 -22.29 21.42
CA GLY A 468 34.44 -22.28 20.53
C GLY A 468 33.43 -21.17 20.84
N MET A 469 32.21 -21.37 20.35
CA MET A 469 31.11 -20.40 20.40
C MET A 469 30.41 -20.42 21.77
N ILE A 470 30.26 -19.24 22.39
CA ILE A 470 29.54 -19.06 23.66
C ILE A 470 28.45 -18.02 23.52
N LEU A 471 27.27 -18.27 24.10
CA LEU A 471 26.25 -17.25 24.38
C LEU A 471 26.33 -16.81 25.83
N ASP A 472 26.61 -15.52 26.03
CA ASP A 472 26.60 -14.87 27.34
C ASP A 472 25.26 -14.16 27.53
N ALA A 473 24.60 -14.39 28.67
CA ALA A 473 23.34 -13.74 29.03
C ALA A 473 23.31 -13.37 30.51
N MET A 474 22.50 -12.38 30.86
CA MET A 474 22.19 -12.03 32.24
C MET A 474 20.81 -12.57 32.60
N VAL A 475 20.73 -13.41 33.64
CA VAL A 475 19.50 -14.03 34.14
C VAL A 475 19.39 -13.70 35.62
N ASP A 476 18.35 -12.96 36.02
CA ASP A 476 18.12 -12.57 37.42
C ASP A 476 19.32 -11.93 38.15
N GLY A 477 20.18 -11.21 37.40
CA GLY A 477 21.38 -10.55 37.92
C GLY A 477 22.64 -11.42 37.94
N GLU A 478 22.54 -12.69 37.55
CA GLU A 478 23.66 -13.61 37.41
C GLU A 478 24.07 -13.77 35.93
N SER A 479 25.37 -13.95 35.70
CA SER A 479 25.91 -14.19 34.36
C SER A 479 25.85 -15.68 34.02
N LEU A 480 25.23 -15.99 32.90
CA LEU A 480 25.14 -17.33 32.33
C LEU A 480 25.96 -17.38 31.04
N ALA A 481 26.89 -18.33 30.94
CA ALA A 481 27.68 -18.59 29.75
C ALA A 481 27.37 -19.99 29.22
N VAL A 482 26.82 -20.07 28.00
CA VAL A 482 26.39 -21.33 27.39
C VAL A 482 27.28 -21.65 26.18
N PRO A 483 28.17 -22.66 26.26
CA PRO A 483 28.92 -23.12 25.10
C PRO A 483 28.01 -23.86 24.12
N LEU A 484 28.17 -23.60 22.81
CA LEU A 484 27.30 -24.14 21.76
C LEU A 484 28.12 -24.74 20.61
N ASP A 485 27.62 -25.85 20.07
CA ASP A 485 28.08 -26.41 18.80
C ASP A 485 27.38 -25.80 17.59
N MET A 486 26.12 -25.35 17.78
CA MET A 486 25.28 -24.79 16.73
C MET A 486 24.35 -23.72 17.31
N LEU A 487 24.10 -22.66 16.55
CA LEU A 487 23.21 -21.55 16.93
C LEU A 487 22.16 -21.31 15.84
N VAL A 488 20.89 -21.22 16.23
CA VAL A 488 19.75 -20.99 15.35
C VAL A 488 19.04 -19.67 15.69
N LEU A 489 18.93 -18.79 14.71
CA LEU A 489 18.39 -17.43 14.84
C LEU A 489 16.98 -17.35 14.24
N ALA A 490 15.97 -17.10 15.07
CA ALA A 490 14.61 -16.84 14.58
C ALA A 490 14.46 -15.37 14.19
N THR A 491 14.60 -15.11 12.88
CA THR A 491 14.70 -13.77 12.31
C THR A 491 13.35 -13.10 12.07
N ALA A 492 13.38 -11.79 11.89
CA ALA A 492 12.19 -11.00 11.62
C ALA A 492 11.58 -11.30 10.24
N ILE A 493 10.26 -11.18 10.12
CA ILE A 493 9.59 -10.92 8.84
C ILE A 493 9.78 -9.45 8.53
N VAL A 494 10.21 -9.12 7.32
CA VAL A 494 10.39 -7.75 6.83
C VAL A 494 9.67 -7.58 5.49
N PRO A 495 9.34 -6.35 5.05
CA PRO A 495 8.71 -6.14 3.76
C PRO A 495 9.44 -6.84 2.61
N ASN A 496 8.68 -7.26 1.61
CA ASN A 496 9.27 -7.81 0.40
C ASN A 496 10.11 -6.72 -0.29
N ASP A 497 11.27 -7.08 -0.84
CA ASP A 497 12.17 -6.17 -1.54
C ASP A 497 11.50 -5.45 -2.74
N GLN A 498 10.34 -5.95 -3.20
CA GLN A 498 9.53 -5.36 -4.26
C GLN A 498 8.39 -4.48 -3.78
N THR A 499 8.09 -4.41 -2.48
CA THR A 499 6.93 -3.68 -1.96
C THR A 499 6.95 -2.23 -2.41
N GLU A 500 8.09 -1.54 -2.29
CA GLU A 500 8.22 -0.13 -2.69
C GLU A 500 7.97 0.09 -4.20
N ASN A 501 8.55 -0.74 -5.05
CA ASN A 501 8.32 -0.66 -6.49
C ASN A 501 6.86 -0.93 -6.86
N MET A 502 6.25 -1.90 -6.18
CA MET A 502 4.85 -2.27 -6.40
C MET A 502 3.88 -1.26 -5.81
N ARG A 503 4.26 -0.49 -4.79
CA ARG A 503 3.52 0.65 -4.25
C ARG A 503 3.12 1.62 -5.37
N THR A 504 4.09 2.02 -6.19
CA THR A 504 3.86 2.91 -7.33
C THR A 504 3.13 2.22 -8.47
N THR A 505 3.46 0.96 -8.74
CA THR A 505 2.87 0.19 -9.86
C THR A 505 1.38 -0.09 -9.64
N LEU A 506 0.97 -0.33 -8.40
CA LEU A 506 -0.40 -0.69 -8.03
C LEU A 506 -1.21 0.47 -7.47
N ASP A 507 -0.56 1.59 -7.12
CA ASP A 507 -1.19 2.73 -6.42
C ASP A 507 -1.82 2.31 -5.07
N ILE A 508 -1.08 1.48 -4.31
CA ILE A 508 -1.48 1.02 -2.96
C ILE A 508 -0.51 1.60 -1.94
N ASP A 509 -1.01 2.13 -0.83
CA ASP A 509 -0.18 2.71 0.24
C ASP A 509 0.64 1.66 1.01
N ILE A 510 1.69 2.12 1.68
CA ILE A 510 2.45 1.35 2.68
C ILE A 510 2.34 1.99 4.06
N ASP A 511 2.48 1.17 5.10
CA ASP A 511 2.58 1.59 6.49
C ASP A 511 3.99 2.09 6.87
N GLU A 512 4.11 2.57 8.10
CA GLU A 512 5.36 3.03 8.70
C GLU A 512 6.45 1.94 8.80
N ASP A 513 6.05 0.67 8.75
CA ASP A 513 6.92 -0.50 8.81
C ASP A 513 7.30 -1.01 7.40
N GLY A 514 6.76 -0.38 6.35
CA GLY A 514 7.04 -0.65 4.94
C GLY A 514 6.20 -1.76 4.30
N PHE A 515 5.15 -2.26 4.96
CA PHE A 515 4.22 -3.24 4.39
C PHE A 515 3.05 -2.55 3.69
N PHE A 516 2.34 -3.25 2.80
CA PHE A 516 1.12 -2.67 2.20
C PHE A 516 0.08 -2.38 3.27
N ARG A 517 -0.47 -1.17 3.23
CA ARG A 517 -1.41 -0.65 4.21
C ARG A 517 -2.84 -1.02 3.83
N GLU A 518 -3.55 -1.61 4.78
CA GLU A 518 -4.99 -1.80 4.71
C GLU A 518 -5.77 -0.49 4.94
N LEU A 519 -6.98 -0.41 4.38
CA LEU A 519 -7.85 0.75 4.55
C LEU A 519 -8.26 0.95 6.02
N ASN A 520 -8.54 -0.14 6.74
CA ASN A 520 -8.79 -0.11 8.18
C ASN A 520 -8.41 -1.43 8.85
N PRO A 521 -7.57 -1.43 9.90
CA PRO A 521 -7.08 -2.64 10.55
C PRO A 521 -8.18 -3.51 11.19
N MET A 522 -9.34 -2.92 11.54
CA MET A 522 -10.41 -3.62 12.25
C MET A 522 -11.57 -4.04 11.34
N THR A 523 -11.97 -3.18 10.40
CA THR A 523 -13.21 -3.38 9.64
C THR A 523 -12.99 -3.62 8.14
N ALA A 524 -11.78 -3.37 7.63
CA ALA A 524 -11.47 -3.44 6.21
C ALA A 524 -9.99 -3.83 6.00
N ASN A 525 -9.56 -4.90 6.68
CA ASN A 525 -8.15 -5.28 6.84
C ASN A 525 -7.52 -5.96 5.60
N VAL A 526 -8.31 -6.17 4.55
CA VAL A 526 -7.84 -6.65 3.24
C VAL A 526 -8.09 -5.65 2.11
N ASN A 527 -8.81 -4.56 2.40
CA ASN A 527 -9.15 -3.52 1.43
C ASN A 527 -8.00 -2.52 1.33
N THR A 528 -7.85 -1.91 0.15
CA THR A 528 -6.96 -0.76 -0.05
C THR A 528 -7.78 0.49 -0.31
N THR A 529 -7.10 1.61 -0.58
CA THR A 529 -7.72 2.85 -1.04
C THR A 529 -8.30 2.73 -2.45
N ASP A 530 -7.85 1.76 -3.26
CA ASP A 530 -8.47 1.40 -4.53
C ASP A 530 -9.52 0.28 -4.30
N GLU A 531 -10.78 0.57 -4.66
CA GLU A 531 -11.92 -0.31 -4.40
C GLU A 531 -11.88 -1.66 -5.14
N GLY A 532 -11.02 -1.81 -6.15
CA GLY A 532 -10.83 -3.07 -6.86
C GLY A 532 -9.50 -3.77 -6.59
N MET A 533 -8.67 -3.21 -5.71
CA MET A 533 -7.40 -3.82 -5.29
C MET A 533 -7.42 -4.19 -3.79
N PHE A 534 -6.99 -5.41 -3.51
CA PHE A 534 -7.02 -6.00 -2.17
C PHE A 534 -5.67 -6.60 -1.82
N ILE A 535 -5.34 -6.65 -0.53
CA ILE A 535 -4.07 -7.18 -0.02
C ILE A 535 -4.35 -8.36 0.92
N CYS A 536 -3.50 -9.38 0.92
CA CYS A 536 -3.64 -10.48 1.88
C CYS A 536 -2.32 -11.19 2.21
N GLY A 537 -2.23 -11.68 3.45
CA GLY A 537 -1.07 -12.42 3.93
C GLY A 537 0.05 -11.51 4.41
N SER A 538 1.27 -12.02 4.37
CA SER A 538 2.40 -11.31 5.01
C SER A 538 2.88 -10.05 4.28
N CYS A 539 2.35 -9.75 3.09
CA CYS A 539 2.67 -8.49 2.41
C CYS A 539 2.05 -7.26 3.09
N SER A 540 1.03 -7.45 3.95
CA SER A 540 0.43 -6.43 4.81
C SER A 540 0.86 -6.56 6.27
N GLY A 541 2.07 -7.10 6.52
CA GLY A 541 2.65 -7.22 7.86
C GLY A 541 2.75 -8.66 8.39
N PRO A 542 3.50 -8.89 9.48
CA PRO A 542 3.86 -10.23 9.96
C PRO A 542 2.67 -11.09 10.40
N LYS A 543 2.52 -12.27 9.79
CA LYS A 543 1.38 -13.19 10.00
C LYS A 543 1.80 -14.65 9.97
N THR A 544 0.98 -15.50 10.58
CA THR A 544 1.08 -16.96 10.46
C THR A 544 0.49 -17.46 9.14
N ILE A 545 0.74 -18.72 8.80
CA ILE A 545 0.17 -19.37 7.61
C ILE A 545 -1.36 -19.39 7.67
N SER A 546 -1.94 -19.74 8.83
CA SER A 546 -3.39 -19.82 9.00
C SER A 546 -4.07 -18.46 8.86
N GLU A 547 -3.50 -17.40 9.43
CA GLU A 547 -3.98 -16.03 9.25
C GLU A 547 -3.91 -15.60 7.79
N SER A 548 -2.80 -15.92 7.11
CA SER A 548 -2.61 -15.62 5.69
C SER A 548 -3.64 -16.33 4.80
N ILE A 549 -3.97 -17.59 5.09
CA ILE A 549 -5.00 -18.34 4.35
C ILE A 549 -6.39 -17.72 4.56
N ASN A 550 -6.70 -17.30 5.80
CA ASN A 550 -7.97 -16.66 6.13
C ASN A 550 -8.11 -15.30 5.45
N GLU A 551 -7.05 -14.49 5.41
CA GLU A 551 -7.05 -13.22 4.67
C GLU A 551 -7.17 -13.43 3.17
N GLY A 552 -6.57 -14.49 2.63
CA GLY A 552 -6.80 -14.87 1.22
C GLY A 552 -8.28 -15.13 0.93
N ALA A 553 -8.97 -15.83 1.83
CA ALA A 553 -10.42 -16.05 1.70
C ALA A 553 -11.24 -14.76 1.88
N ALA A 554 -10.83 -13.88 2.79
CA ALA A 554 -11.47 -12.58 2.99
C ALA A 554 -11.30 -11.67 1.76
N ALA A 555 -10.10 -11.57 1.19
CA ALA A 555 -9.85 -10.81 -0.04
C ALA A 555 -10.65 -11.36 -1.22
N ALA A 556 -10.76 -12.70 -1.35
CA ALA A 556 -11.62 -13.33 -2.35
C ALA A 556 -13.09 -12.92 -2.20
N ALA A 557 -13.62 -12.92 -0.96
CA ALA A 557 -15.00 -12.49 -0.70
C ALA A 557 -15.20 -11.01 -1.03
N SER A 558 -14.27 -10.13 -0.62
CA SER A 558 -14.38 -8.70 -0.84
C SER A 558 -14.31 -8.33 -2.32
N VAL A 559 -13.39 -8.92 -3.10
CA VAL A 559 -13.35 -8.74 -4.57
C VAL A 559 -14.64 -9.23 -5.21
N ALA A 560 -15.10 -10.41 -4.82
CA ALA A 560 -16.32 -10.99 -5.40
C ALA A 560 -17.55 -10.09 -5.17
N MET A 561 -17.68 -9.50 -3.97
CA MET A 561 -18.76 -8.55 -3.66
C MET A 561 -18.77 -7.34 -4.58
N VAL A 562 -17.60 -6.84 -4.99
CA VAL A 562 -17.52 -5.70 -5.90
C VAL A 562 -17.85 -6.11 -7.33
N LEU A 563 -17.27 -7.22 -7.81
CA LEU A 563 -17.41 -7.66 -9.20
C LEU A 563 -18.73 -8.39 -9.51
N TRP A 564 -19.50 -8.80 -8.50
CA TRP A 564 -20.84 -9.35 -8.69
C TRP A 564 -21.93 -8.31 -8.88
N GLN A 565 -21.62 -7.03 -8.69
CA GLN A 565 -22.57 -5.96 -8.98
C GLN A 565 -22.93 -5.97 -10.47
N ASP A 566 -24.21 -5.70 -10.80
CA ASP A 566 -24.68 -5.67 -12.18
C ASP A 566 -24.05 -4.52 -12.98
N SER A 567 -23.64 -3.45 -12.30
CA SER A 567 -22.94 -2.31 -12.87
C SER A 567 -22.08 -1.61 -11.83
N LEU A 568 -20.89 -1.18 -12.21
CA LEU A 568 -20.09 -0.22 -11.46
C LEU A 568 -20.24 1.16 -12.09
N LYS A 569 -20.46 2.18 -11.24
CA LYS A 569 -20.49 3.58 -11.64
C LYS A 569 -19.11 4.18 -11.41
N HIS A 570 -18.46 4.61 -12.49
CA HIS A 570 -17.19 5.34 -12.38
C HIS A 570 -17.43 6.84 -12.46
N GLU A 571 -17.01 7.55 -11.41
CA GLU A 571 -16.94 9.01 -11.43
C GLU A 571 -15.87 9.51 -12.40
N ILE A 572 -16.29 10.37 -13.33
CA ILE A 572 -15.45 10.95 -14.37
C ILE A 572 -14.69 12.17 -13.79
N PHE A 573 -13.61 11.90 -13.05
CA PHE A 573 -12.61 12.89 -12.63
C PHE A 573 -11.64 13.20 -13.77
N VAL A 574 -12.12 13.74 -14.89
CA VAL A 574 -11.28 13.84 -16.11
C VAL A 574 -10.83 15.26 -16.39
N SER A 575 -9.69 15.35 -17.04
CA SER A 575 -9.28 16.59 -17.70
C SER A 575 -10.06 16.75 -19.00
N MET A 576 -10.74 17.88 -19.15
CA MET A 576 -11.44 18.27 -20.38
C MET A 576 -10.51 19.05 -21.31
N VAL A 577 -10.89 19.10 -22.59
CA VAL A 577 -10.21 19.89 -23.63
C VAL A 577 -11.22 20.86 -24.20
N ASP A 578 -10.90 22.14 -24.13
CA ASP A 578 -11.54 23.17 -24.93
C ASP A 578 -10.92 23.11 -26.35
N GLU A 579 -11.69 22.62 -27.31
CA GLU A 579 -11.23 22.46 -28.69
C GLU A 579 -10.91 23.81 -29.37
N ASP A 580 -11.56 24.90 -28.95
CA ASP A 580 -11.37 26.25 -29.54
C ASP A 580 -10.05 26.88 -29.09
N LEU A 581 -9.57 26.53 -27.90
CA LEU A 581 -8.27 26.98 -27.36
C LEU A 581 -7.11 26.02 -27.68
N CYS A 582 -7.39 24.78 -28.12
CA CYS A 582 -6.38 23.74 -28.27
C CYS A 582 -5.61 23.87 -29.59
N GLY A 583 -4.37 24.36 -29.53
CA GLY A 583 -3.48 24.43 -30.71
C GLY A 583 -2.77 23.12 -31.10
N GLY A 584 -3.14 21.98 -30.53
CA GLY A 584 -2.57 20.68 -30.91
C GLY A 584 -1.09 20.42 -30.54
N CYS A 585 -0.52 21.16 -29.58
CA CYS A 585 0.93 21.11 -29.28
C CYS A 585 1.45 19.78 -28.69
N GLY A 586 0.56 18.92 -28.17
CA GLY A 586 0.92 17.61 -27.61
C GLY A 586 1.62 17.62 -26.25
N THR A 587 1.78 18.77 -25.59
CA THR A 587 2.38 18.84 -24.25
C THR A 587 1.63 17.98 -23.23
N CYS A 588 0.30 18.02 -23.22
CA CYS A 588 -0.54 17.20 -22.34
C CYS A 588 -0.35 15.68 -22.53
N VAL A 589 -0.01 15.25 -23.76
CA VAL A 589 0.28 13.84 -24.08
C VAL A 589 1.59 13.42 -23.42
N LYS A 590 2.64 14.24 -23.53
CA LYS A 590 3.95 13.96 -22.93
C LYS A 590 3.94 14.02 -21.40
N THR A 591 3.09 14.87 -20.82
CA THR A 591 2.98 15.04 -19.36
C THR A 591 2.15 13.93 -18.69
N CYS A 592 1.29 13.21 -19.42
CA CYS A 592 0.37 12.26 -18.81
C CYS A 592 1.05 10.89 -18.56
N MET A 593 1.44 10.63 -17.31
CA MET A 593 2.01 9.33 -16.90
C MET A 593 1.03 8.16 -17.03
N PHE A 594 -0.28 8.45 -17.06
CA PHE A 594 -1.33 7.43 -17.22
C PHE A 594 -1.66 7.15 -18.70
N HIS A 595 -0.95 7.80 -19.64
CA HIS A 595 -1.22 7.70 -21.07
C HIS A 595 -2.68 7.92 -21.45
N ALA A 596 -3.38 8.74 -20.67
CA ALA A 596 -4.78 9.08 -20.89
C ALA A 596 -4.95 10.11 -21.99
N SER A 597 -3.94 10.96 -22.24
CA SER A 597 -4.01 11.99 -23.26
C SER A 597 -3.43 11.49 -24.58
N SER A 598 -4.13 11.73 -25.69
CA SER A 598 -3.66 11.41 -27.05
C SER A 598 -4.00 12.55 -28.02
N MET A 599 -3.47 12.50 -29.24
CA MET A 599 -3.78 13.48 -30.29
C MET A 599 -4.87 12.95 -31.21
N ASN A 600 -5.92 13.73 -31.41
CA ASN A 600 -6.86 13.51 -32.51
C ASN A 600 -6.27 14.12 -33.79
N LYS A 601 -5.87 13.27 -34.73
CA LYS A 601 -5.18 13.70 -35.96
C LYS A 601 -6.09 14.44 -36.94
N GLU A 602 -7.39 14.17 -36.92
CA GLU A 602 -8.35 14.78 -37.85
C GLU A 602 -8.67 16.21 -37.43
N LYS A 603 -8.91 16.41 -36.13
CA LYS A 603 -9.22 17.74 -35.56
C LYS A 603 -7.97 18.56 -35.20
N ASN A 604 -6.80 17.93 -35.14
CA ASN A 604 -5.55 18.52 -34.65
C ASN A 604 -5.65 19.09 -33.22
N VAL A 605 -6.44 18.44 -32.36
CA VAL A 605 -6.60 18.79 -30.94
C VAL A 605 -6.22 17.60 -30.06
N SER A 606 -5.88 17.86 -28.79
CA SER A 606 -5.71 16.77 -27.82
C SER A 606 -7.06 16.17 -27.45
N GLN A 607 -7.10 14.89 -27.12
CA GLN A 607 -8.27 14.19 -26.57
C GLN A 607 -7.88 13.41 -25.30
N ILE A 608 -8.87 13.01 -24.51
CA ILE A 608 -8.68 12.28 -23.26
C ILE A 608 -9.40 10.93 -23.29
N ASP A 609 -8.70 9.89 -22.88
CA ASP A 609 -9.29 8.63 -22.43
C ASP A 609 -9.77 8.81 -20.99
N ILE A 610 -11.09 8.85 -20.84
CA ILE A 610 -11.77 9.06 -19.56
C ILE A 610 -11.55 7.93 -18.57
N MET A 611 -11.28 6.70 -19.03
CA MET A 611 -11.07 5.54 -18.17
C MET A 611 -9.65 5.49 -17.61
N ARG A 612 -8.67 5.99 -18.40
CA ARG A 612 -7.28 6.11 -17.97
C ARG A 612 -7.01 7.38 -17.16
N CYS A 613 -7.79 8.44 -17.36
CA CYS A 613 -7.57 9.69 -16.65
C CYS A 613 -7.87 9.56 -15.15
N LYS A 614 -6.87 9.85 -14.32
CA LYS A 614 -6.97 9.84 -12.86
C LYS A 614 -7.27 11.23 -12.25
N GLY A 615 -7.40 12.27 -13.07
CA GLY A 615 -7.79 13.61 -12.60
C GLY A 615 -6.71 14.41 -11.85
N CYS A 616 -5.43 14.06 -12.01
CA CYS A 616 -4.33 14.72 -11.26
C CYS A 616 -4.13 16.20 -11.59
N GLY A 617 -4.50 16.64 -12.79
CA GLY A 617 -4.35 18.04 -13.21
C GLY A 617 -2.97 18.45 -13.74
N ASN A 618 -1.96 17.57 -13.85
CA ASN A 618 -0.65 17.94 -14.42
C ASN A 618 -0.76 18.44 -15.87
N CYS A 619 -1.63 17.83 -16.66
CA CYS A 619 -1.87 18.28 -18.03
C CYS A 619 -2.56 19.66 -18.12
N VAL A 620 -3.26 20.08 -17.06
CA VAL A 620 -3.86 21.42 -16.95
C VAL A 620 -2.77 22.44 -16.71
N THR A 621 -1.87 22.17 -15.76
CA THR A 621 -0.76 23.08 -15.43
C THR A 621 0.32 23.13 -16.51
N ALA A 622 0.45 22.08 -17.32
CA ALA A 622 1.37 22.05 -18.47
C ALA A 622 0.79 22.64 -19.76
N CYS A 623 -0.52 22.91 -19.84
CA CYS A 623 -1.15 23.39 -21.06
C CYS A 623 -0.81 24.88 -21.32
N PRO A 624 -0.07 25.22 -22.40
CA PRO A 624 0.36 26.60 -22.62
C PRO A 624 -0.78 27.51 -23.08
N SER A 625 -1.82 26.98 -23.73
CA SER A 625 -2.96 27.77 -24.21
C SER A 625 -4.10 27.87 -23.19
N GLY A 626 -4.01 27.19 -22.05
CA GLY A 626 -5.11 27.11 -21.09
C GLY A 626 -6.30 26.26 -21.54
N ALA A 627 -6.18 25.54 -22.67
CA ALA A 627 -7.24 24.69 -23.23
C ALA A 627 -7.60 23.46 -22.39
N ARG A 628 -6.89 23.19 -21.29
CA ARG A 628 -7.12 22.04 -20.41
C ARG A 628 -7.64 22.54 -19.08
N ASP A 629 -8.64 21.86 -18.56
CA ASP A 629 -9.06 22.03 -17.16
C ASP A 629 -9.55 20.70 -16.57
N LEU A 630 -9.85 20.66 -15.27
CA LEU A 630 -10.51 19.54 -14.62
C LEU A 630 -12.00 19.84 -14.44
N LEU A 631 -12.85 18.83 -14.66
CA LEU A 631 -14.30 18.98 -14.55
C LEU A 631 -14.73 19.34 -13.10
N LEU A 632 -14.14 18.69 -12.10
CA LEU A 632 -14.48 18.84 -10.67
C LEU A 632 -13.65 19.85 -9.89
N TYR A 633 -12.51 20.25 -10.45
CA TYR A 633 -11.60 21.24 -9.85
C TYR A 633 -11.15 22.24 -10.93
N PRO A 634 -12.09 23.00 -11.52
CA PRO A 634 -11.78 23.95 -12.57
C PRO A 634 -10.96 25.13 -12.03
N ASN A 635 -10.24 25.82 -12.90
CA ASN A 635 -9.46 27.00 -12.52
C ASN A 635 -10.34 28.09 -11.89
N ASN A 636 -11.58 28.25 -12.36
CA ASN A 636 -12.50 29.23 -11.81
C ASN A 636 -12.83 28.97 -10.34
N TYR A 637 -12.98 27.70 -9.94
CA TYR A 637 -13.18 27.34 -8.53
C TYR A 637 -12.02 27.83 -7.66
N PHE A 638 -10.77 27.58 -8.06
CA PHE A 638 -9.61 28.04 -7.29
C PHE A 638 -9.56 29.56 -7.18
N LYS A 639 -9.89 30.27 -8.27
CA LYS A 639 -9.97 31.73 -8.27
C LYS A 639 -11.00 32.24 -7.26
N GLU A 640 -12.23 31.73 -7.33
CA GLU A 640 -13.31 32.10 -6.41
C GLU A 640 -12.98 31.75 -4.96
N ALA A 641 -12.38 30.58 -4.71
CA ALA A 641 -12.00 30.17 -3.36
C ALA A 641 -10.91 31.07 -2.76
N ILE A 642 -9.90 31.45 -3.55
CA ILE A 642 -8.87 32.41 -3.13
C ILE A 642 -9.49 33.78 -2.84
N GLU A 643 -10.41 34.25 -3.70
CA GLU A 643 -11.13 35.51 -3.46
C GLU A 643 -11.94 35.48 -2.17
N THR A 644 -12.72 34.43 -1.93
CA THR A 644 -13.51 34.30 -0.70
C THR A 644 -12.59 34.31 0.53
N PHE A 645 -11.55 33.48 0.55
CA PHE A 645 -10.62 33.44 1.67
C PHE A 645 -9.79 34.71 1.84
N SER A 646 -9.60 35.51 0.79
CA SER A 646 -8.88 36.78 0.89
C SER A 646 -9.59 37.80 1.78
N THR A 647 -10.90 37.63 2.02
CA THR A 647 -11.68 38.47 2.93
C THR A 647 -11.46 38.13 4.41
N TYR A 648 -10.79 37.01 4.69
CA TYR A 648 -10.38 36.68 6.05
C TYR A 648 -9.36 37.70 6.56
N ASP A 649 -9.48 38.09 7.83
CA ASP A 649 -8.65 39.11 8.47
C ASP A 649 -8.19 38.62 9.85
N PRO A 650 -7.19 37.72 9.92
CA PRO A 650 -6.64 37.25 11.17
C PRO A 650 -5.75 38.31 11.83
N ALA A 651 -5.46 38.14 13.12
CA ALA A 651 -4.39 38.90 13.76
C ALA A 651 -3.03 38.38 13.26
N GLY A 652 -2.23 39.24 12.61
CA GLY A 652 -0.95 38.87 12.02
C GLY A 652 -1.08 38.35 10.58
N PRO A 653 -0.06 37.63 10.06
CA PRO A 653 0.01 37.30 8.64
C PRO A 653 -1.10 36.34 8.22
N LYS A 654 -1.66 36.51 7.03
CA LYS A 654 -2.68 35.64 6.44
C LYS A 654 -2.07 34.64 5.45
N ILE A 655 -2.25 33.35 5.70
CA ILE A 655 -1.64 32.28 4.92
C ILE A 655 -2.70 31.49 4.15
N LEU A 656 -2.49 31.31 2.84
CA LEU A 656 -3.25 30.36 2.03
C LEU A 656 -2.50 29.03 1.96
N ALA A 657 -3.15 27.93 2.37
CA ALA A 657 -2.63 26.58 2.20
C ALA A 657 -3.31 25.84 1.04
N LEU A 658 -2.55 25.45 0.02
CA LEU A 658 -3.01 24.59 -1.08
C LEU A 658 -2.57 23.15 -0.77
N LEU A 659 -3.49 22.30 -0.33
CA LEU A 659 -3.17 21.00 0.25
C LEU A 659 -3.59 19.83 -0.65
N CYS A 660 -2.64 18.99 -1.00
CA CYS A 660 -2.87 17.75 -1.75
C CYS A 660 -3.86 16.84 -1.03
N SER A 661 -4.95 16.49 -1.72
CA SER A 661 -6.01 15.65 -1.18
C SER A 661 -5.54 14.26 -0.77
N GLY A 662 -4.47 13.72 -1.37
CA GLY A 662 -3.98 12.38 -1.05
C GLY A 662 -3.10 12.32 0.19
N SER A 663 -2.58 13.46 0.67
CA SER A 663 -1.63 13.45 1.78
C SER A 663 -1.77 14.67 2.68
N SER A 664 -1.31 15.85 2.26
CA SER A 664 -1.21 17.01 3.15
C SER A 664 -2.56 17.56 3.64
N TYR A 665 -3.68 17.33 2.93
CA TYR A 665 -5.01 17.69 3.45
C TYR A 665 -5.43 16.77 4.60
N GLU A 666 -5.19 15.46 4.48
CA GLU A 666 -5.41 14.50 5.56
C GLU A 666 -4.45 14.72 6.72
N CYS A 667 -3.22 15.16 6.44
CA CYS A 667 -2.25 15.58 7.45
C CYS A 667 -2.79 16.73 8.32
N ALA A 668 -3.42 17.73 7.70
CA ALA A 668 -4.09 18.81 8.42
C ALA A 668 -5.28 18.30 9.23
N ASP A 669 -6.05 17.33 8.70
CA ASP A 669 -7.13 16.69 9.45
C ASP A 669 -6.60 15.94 10.69
N GLN A 670 -5.53 15.17 10.53
CA GLN A 670 -4.87 14.44 11.62
C GLN A 670 -4.30 15.37 12.68
N ALA A 671 -3.82 16.56 12.30
CA ALA A 671 -3.39 17.56 13.26
C ALA A 671 -4.52 17.94 14.23
N GLY A 672 -5.72 18.21 13.70
CA GLY A 672 -6.90 18.50 14.51
C GLY A 672 -7.40 17.29 15.31
N LEU A 673 -7.46 16.10 14.70
CA LEU A 673 -7.87 14.86 15.38
C LEU A 673 -6.94 14.50 16.55
N SER A 674 -5.65 14.82 16.42
CA SER A 674 -4.63 14.64 17.46
C SER A 674 -4.69 15.72 18.55
N GLY A 675 -5.61 16.69 18.45
CA GLY A 675 -5.74 17.79 19.40
C GLY A 675 -4.58 18.77 19.37
N LEU A 676 -3.82 18.81 18.27
CA LEU A 676 -2.72 19.75 18.09
C LEU A 676 -3.27 21.15 17.80
N LYS A 677 -2.64 22.14 18.42
CA LYS A 677 -2.96 23.55 18.19
C LYS A 677 -1.96 24.15 17.21
N TYR A 678 -2.45 25.01 16.33
CA TYR A 678 -1.65 25.86 15.46
C TYR A 678 -2.41 27.18 15.22
N PRO A 679 -1.73 28.27 14.82
CA PRO A 679 -2.37 29.58 14.71
C PRO A 679 -3.51 29.60 13.68
N ALA A 680 -4.60 30.30 13.99
CA ALA A 680 -5.72 30.53 13.07
C ALA A 680 -5.41 31.55 11.96
N ASN A 681 -4.17 31.58 11.48
CA ASN A 681 -3.66 32.43 10.41
C ASN A 681 -3.73 31.74 9.04
N VAL A 682 -4.04 30.44 9.02
CA VAL A 682 -4.07 29.60 7.82
C VAL A 682 -5.49 29.23 7.43
N VAL A 683 -5.80 29.37 6.14
CA VAL A 683 -7.02 28.87 5.49
C VAL A 683 -6.62 27.94 4.36
N SER A 684 -7.30 26.80 4.22
CA SER A 684 -6.88 25.71 3.35
C SER A 684 -7.84 25.50 2.17
N ILE A 685 -7.28 25.29 0.98
CA ILE A 685 -8.00 24.78 -0.18
C ILE A 685 -7.51 23.36 -0.46
N ARG A 686 -8.45 22.42 -0.48
CA ARG A 686 -8.20 21.06 -0.95
C ARG A 686 -7.97 21.05 -2.46
N VAL A 687 -6.79 20.64 -2.90
CA VAL A 687 -6.49 20.38 -4.32
C VAL A 687 -6.50 18.87 -4.59
N PRO A 688 -6.93 18.39 -5.77
CA PRO A 688 -6.93 16.95 -6.06
C PRO A 688 -5.50 16.38 -6.01
N CYS A 689 -4.52 17.15 -6.46
CA CYS A 689 -3.09 16.84 -6.41
C CYS A 689 -2.30 18.15 -6.29
N ALA A 690 -1.14 18.13 -5.63
CA ALA A 690 -0.19 19.24 -5.70
C ALA A 690 0.18 19.60 -7.15
N GLY A 691 0.23 18.60 -8.05
CA GLY A 691 0.43 18.76 -9.48
C GLY A 691 -0.56 19.70 -10.18
N ARG A 692 -1.76 19.88 -9.62
CA ARG A 692 -2.80 20.81 -10.10
C ARG A 692 -2.51 22.27 -9.75
N VAL A 693 -1.65 22.54 -8.76
CA VAL A 693 -1.30 23.89 -8.30
C VAL A 693 -0.47 24.59 -9.38
N ASN A 694 -1.00 25.68 -9.92
CA ASN A 694 -0.34 26.51 -10.93
C ASN A 694 0.31 27.73 -10.28
N VAL A 695 1.35 28.29 -10.91
CA VAL A 695 1.97 29.57 -10.54
C VAL A 695 0.95 30.71 -10.52
N GLN A 696 -0.09 30.63 -11.35
CA GLN A 696 -1.19 31.61 -11.37
C GLN A 696 -1.98 31.62 -10.05
N HIS A 697 -2.17 30.47 -9.39
CA HIS A 697 -2.85 30.41 -8.09
C HIS A 697 -2.04 31.14 -7.02
N VAL A 698 -0.72 30.93 -7.02
CA VAL A 698 0.22 31.58 -6.09
C VAL A 698 0.26 33.10 -6.31
N LEU A 699 0.44 33.54 -7.56
CA LEU A 699 0.44 34.97 -7.89
C LEU A 699 -0.87 35.64 -7.50
N TYR A 700 -1.98 34.98 -7.79
CA TYR A 700 -3.30 35.52 -7.51
C TYR A 700 -3.58 35.61 -6.01
N ALA A 701 -3.10 34.66 -5.21
CA ALA A 701 -3.15 34.76 -3.76
C ALA A 701 -2.39 36.00 -3.26
N PHE A 702 -1.16 36.24 -3.73
CA PHE A 702 -0.43 37.45 -3.34
C PHE A 702 -1.12 38.73 -3.82
N GLU A 703 -1.67 38.75 -5.04
CA GLU A 703 -2.46 39.87 -5.55
C GLU A 703 -3.67 40.19 -4.66
N LYS A 704 -4.29 39.17 -4.07
CA LYS A 704 -5.43 39.29 -3.16
C LYS A 704 -5.05 39.57 -1.70
N GLY A 705 -3.77 39.81 -1.41
CA GLY A 705 -3.32 40.23 -0.09
C GLY A 705 -3.12 39.09 0.91
N PHE A 706 -2.76 37.89 0.43
CA PHE A 706 -2.20 36.86 1.31
C PHE A 706 -0.72 37.17 1.60
N ASP A 707 -0.31 36.91 2.83
CA ASP A 707 1.05 37.14 3.29
C ASP A 707 1.99 35.96 3.05
N GLY A 708 1.43 34.77 3.02
CA GLY A 708 2.17 33.56 2.68
C GLY A 708 1.31 32.58 1.90
N VAL A 709 1.97 31.77 1.07
CA VAL A 709 1.35 30.61 0.41
C VAL A 709 2.12 29.36 0.81
N LEU A 710 1.40 28.40 1.39
CA LEU A 710 1.90 27.07 1.73
C LEU A 710 1.35 26.06 0.72
N ILE A 711 2.22 25.33 0.04
CA ILE A 711 1.85 24.19 -0.80
C ILE A 711 2.22 22.92 -0.05
N GLY A 712 1.21 22.15 0.36
CA GLY A 712 1.40 20.83 0.95
C GLY A 712 1.34 19.75 -0.12
N ASP A 713 2.38 18.93 -0.23
CA ASP A 713 2.42 17.82 -1.18
C ASP A 713 2.72 16.47 -0.49
N CYS A 714 2.86 15.43 -1.31
CA CYS A 714 3.19 14.07 -0.86
C CYS A 714 4.70 13.93 -0.69
N HIS A 715 5.16 13.09 0.24
CA HIS A 715 6.57 12.66 0.29
C HIS A 715 7.09 12.23 -1.09
N HIS A 716 8.36 12.48 -1.38
CA HIS A 716 8.97 12.02 -2.64
C HIS A 716 8.93 10.51 -2.74
N GLY A 717 8.63 10.00 -3.94
CA GLY A 717 8.30 8.58 -4.15
C GLY A 717 6.87 8.20 -3.76
N ASN A 718 6.19 9.05 -2.96
CA ASN A 718 4.87 8.79 -2.38
C ASN A 718 3.69 9.46 -3.10
N CYS A 719 3.87 9.94 -4.33
CA CYS A 719 2.79 10.60 -5.06
C CYS A 719 1.75 9.61 -5.59
N HIS A 720 0.48 9.78 -5.20
CA HIS A 720 -0.65 8.98 -5.72
C HIS A 720 -0.86 9.17 -7.24
N PHE A 721 -0.29 10.23 -7.81
CA PHE A 721 -0.34 10.49 -9.25
C PHE A 721 1.04 10.35 -9.93
N ILE A 722 1.91 9.52 -9.37
CA ILE A 722 3.25 9.14 -9.86
C ILE A 722 4.27 10.30 -9.78
N VAL A 723 3.99 11.43 -10.43
CA VAL A 723 4.93 12.57 -10.55
C VAL A 723 4.31 13.92 -10.20
N GLY A 724 3.08 13.94 -9.69
CA GLY A 724 2.35 15.18 -9.39
C GLY A 724 3.08 16.16 -8.48
N ASN A 725 3.69 15.67 -7.39
CA ASN A 725 4.49 16.48 -6.47
C ASN A 725 5.79 16.97 -7.13
N THR A 726 6.55 16.08 -7.76
CA THR A 726 7.82 16.43 -8.42
C THR A 726 7.64 17.44 -9.56
N ASP A 727 6.59 17.29 -10.37
CA ASP A 727 6.27 18.24 -11.45
C ASP A 727 5.88 19.61 -10.88
N MET A 728 5.12 19.64 -9.77
CA MET A 728 4.78 20.88 -9.07
C MET A 728 6.04 21.54 -8.50
N GLU A 729 6.86 20.79 -7.77
CA GLU A 729 8.05 21.33 -7.14
C GLU A 729 9.03 21.91 -8.17
N ARG A 730 9.24 21.21 -9.29
CA ARG A 730 10.08 21.72 -10.38
C ARG A 730 9.52 23.03 -10.96
N ARG A 731 8.21 23.08 -11.18
CA ARG A 731 7.53 24.27 -11.71
C ARG A 731 7.61 25.45 -10.74
N ILE A 732 7.34 25.22 -9.46
CA ILE A 732 7.35 26.27 -8.44
C ILE A 732 8.77 26.73 -8.09
N SER A 733 9.75 25.82 -8.10
CA SER A 733 11.16 26.19 -7.87
C SER A 733 11.68 27.14 -8.94
N LEU A 734 11.36 26.89 -10.22
CA LEU A 734 11.69 27.82 -11.31
C LEU A 734 10.94 29.15 -11.19
N PHE A 735 9.77 29.15 -10.56
CA PHE A 735 8.94 30.33 -10.38
C PHE A 735 9.44 31.26 -9.25
N ARG A 736 10.26 30.78 -8.31
CA ARG A 736 10.84 31.64 -7.25
C ARG A 736 11.64 32.82 -7.80
N GLU A 737 12.38 32.63 -8.90
CA GLU A 737 13.08 33.72 -9.59
C GLU A 737 12.11 34.79 -10.13
N VAL A 738 10.92 34.38 -10.55
CA VAL A 738 9.87 35.31 -11.00
C VAL A 738 9.31 36.12 -9.84
N LEU A 739 9.14 35.53 -8.65
CA LEU A 739 8.72 36.26 -7.44
C LEU A 739 9.72 37.35 -7.07
N ARG A 740 11.02 36.99 -7.03
CA ARG A 740 12.11 37.95 -6.76
C ARG A 740 12.10 39.11 -7.76
N SER A 741 11.89 38.82 -9.05
CA SER A 741 11.81 39.87 -10.09
C SER A 741 10.63 40.84 -9.89
N ARG A 742 9.57 40.41 -9.19
CA ARG A 742 8.41 41.22 -8.80
C ARG A 742 8.52 41.81 -7.39
N ARG A 743 9.69 41.72 -6.75
CA ARG A 743 9.95 42.19 -5.38
C ARG A 743 9.07 41.52 -4.32
N ILE A 744 8.67 40.27 -4.58
CA ILE A 744 8.04 39.41 -3.58
C ILE A 744 9.15 38.51 -3.03
N ASP A 745 9.35 38.54 -1.72
CA ASP A 745 10.29 37.63 -1.04
C ASP A 745 9.83 36.18 -1.27
N ASP A 746 10.73 35.33 -1.78
CA ASP A 746 10.39 33.94 -2.10
C ASP A 746 10.18 33.06 -0.87
N ASP A 747 10.64 33.48 0.32
CA ASP A 747 10.35 32.80 1.58
C ASP A 747 8.86 32.92 1.99
N ARG A 748 8.09 33.83 1.35
CA ARG A 748 6.62 33.87 1.44
C ARG A 748 5.94 32.71 0.70
N LEU A 749 6.69 31.86 0.00
CA LEU A 749 6.20 30.65 -0.67
C LEU A 749 6.90 29.39 -0.15
N ARG A 750 6.18 28.59 0.64
CA ARG A 750 6.70 27.37 1.27
C ARG A 750 6.10 26.12 0.62
N ILE A 751 6.96 25.14 0.31
CA ILE A 751 6.54 23.80 -0.15
C ILE A 751 6.94 22.81 0.92
N GLU A 752 6.02 21.95 1.34
CA GLU A 752 6.26 20.97 2.40
C GLU A 752 5.66 19.61 2.05
N SER A 753 6.52 18.60 2.01
CA SER A 753 6.10 17.22 1.79
C SER A 753 5.65 16.55 3.07
N MET A 754 4.44 16.00 3.05
CA MET A 754 3.80 15.42 4.22
C MET A 754 3.10 14.11 3.86
N SER A 755 3.02 13.20 4.82
CA SER A 755 2.15 12.03 4.81
C SER A 755 0.85 12.35 5.56
N PRO A 756 -0.23 11.58 5.35
CA PRO A 756 -1.44 11.69 6.17
C PRO A 756 -1.17 11.66 7.69
N ASN A 757 -0.14 10.97 8.15
CA ASN A 757 0.18 10.80 9.58
C ASN A 757 1.05 11.94 10.16
N ASP A 758 1.47 12.90 9.34
CA ASP A 758 2.40 13.96 9.73
C ASP A 758 1.73 15.13 10.47
N GLY A 759 0.62 14.92 11.17
CA GLY A 759 -0.18 16.00 11.78
C GLY A 759 0.63 16.91 12.71
N LYS A 760 1.60 16.36 13.46
CA LYS A 760 2.54 17.13 14.28
C LYS A 760 3.48 18.00 13.44
N LYS A 761 3.95 17.48 12.30
CA LYS A 761 4.76 18.25 11.35
C LYS A 761 3.95 19.40 10.77
N TYR A 762 2.70 19.16 10.35
CA TYR A 762 1.82 20.21 9.83
C TYR A 762 1.65 21.36 10.82
N ALA A 763 1.28 21.06 12.06
CA ALA A 763 1.10 22.08 13.10
C ALA A 763 2.38 22.92 13.32
N ASN A 764 3.54 22.25 13.37
CA ASN A 764 4.84 22.91 13.51
C ASN A 764 5.20 23.78 12.30
N VAL A 765 4.92 23.31 11.08
CA VAL A 765 5.16 24.04 9.84
C VAL A 765 4.34 25.32 9.80
N VAL A 766 3.05 25.25 10.14
CA VAL A 766 2.16 26.42 10.17
C VAL A 766 2.66 27.43 11.21
N GLN A 767 2.92 26.98 12.44
CA GLN A 767 3.43 27.85 13.50
C GLN A 767 4.72 28.56 13.06
N LYS A 768 5.70 27.79 12.58
CA LYS A 768 6.97 28.33 12.11
C LYS A 768 6.77 29.32 10.96
N PHE A 769 5.85 29.06 10.04
CA PHE A 769 5.61 29.94 8.90
C PHE A 769 5.04 31.29 9.33
N VAL A 770 4.09 31.29 10.28
CA VAL A 770 3.58 32.52 10.90
C VAL A 770 4.72 33.29 11.56
N ASP A 771 5.54 32.62 12.38
CA ASP A 771 6.66 33.25 13.07
C ASP A 771 7.69 33.86 12.11
N ASP A 772 7.95 33.19 10.99
CA ASP A 772 8.90 33.66 9.97
C ASP A 772 8.34 34.88 9.22
N LEU A 773 7.05 34.89 8.88
CA LEU A 773 6.41 36.05 8.23
C LEU A 773 6.36 37.28 9.14
N ILE A 774 6.07 37.10 10.43
CA ILE A 774 6.10 38.20 11.42
C ILE A 774 7.50 38.84 11.48
N LYS A 775 8.57 38.03 11.41
CA LYS A 775 9.95 38.55 11.39
C LYS A 775 10.32 39.29 10.11
N MET A 776 9.64 39.02 9.00
CA MET A 776 9.88 39.73 7.73
C MET A 776 9.21 41.10 7.70
N GLU A 777 8.15 41.29 8.48
CA GLU A 777 7.42 42.57 8.60
C GLU A 777 7.99 43.50 9.68
N ALA A 778 8.75 42.95 10.62
CA ALA A 778 9.45 43.67 11.69
C ALA A 778 10.80 44.23 11.21
#